data_AF-A0A3B3VRU0-F1
#
_entry.id   AF-A0A3B3VRU0-F1
#
_cell.length_a   1.000
_cell.length_b   1.000
_cell.length_c   1.000
_cell.angle_alpha   90.00
_cell.angle_beta   90.00
_cell.angle_gamma   90.00
#
_symmetry.space_group_name_H-M   'P 1'
#
loop_
_entity.id
_entity.type
_entity.pdbx_description
1 polymer ?
#
loop_
_entity_poly.entity_id
_entity_poly.type
_entity_poly.pdbx_seq_one_letter_code
_entity_poly.pdbx_strand_id
1 'polypeptide(L)'
;SMALNLTINSNNPPLGALLTAEHVKDTVQVSVEEGKDNSLHISDSVQFSDTNSISRYLARVAPALGLYGANLMEQTEVDHWLEFSARRVCDQPDLTLALGDLDKVLSLRTFLVGHALTLADLSVWAALKSNHSSWPSQSKAFPHVSRWFFFLNSQVPFSSVGSMYASKKPKKPDVGKFVDLPGAEMGKVVVRFPPEASGYLHIGHAKAALLNQHYQVTFKGKLIMRFDDTNPEKEKEDFEKVILEDVAMLQIHPDQFTYTSDHFPVIMRMAEKLLAEGKAYIDDTPPEQMKQEREQRTESRCRNNTVEQNMKMWAEMKAGTEYGQSCCMRAKIDMSSNNGCLRDPTLYRCKNAPHPRTGTTYKVYPTYDFACPIVDSLEGVTHALRTTEYHDRDEQFYWFIEALGIRKPHIWEYARLNLNNTVLSKRKLTWFVDQGYVDGWDDPRFPTVRGVLRRGMTVDGLKQFIAAQGGSRSVVNMEWDKIWSFNKKVIDPVAPRFTALSSSYVVPVSVPEATEEMKEVAKHPKNEEVGLKEVWYGPRVLIEGADAETLTEGETVTFINWGNLIITKINKAPDSKVASIEARLDLDNKDYKKTTKITWLAETSSAPLLPVICVNYQPLITKAVITKDDDFKEYINKNSKLEEKMLGDPCLKSLKKGDIIQLQRRGFYICDQPYEPISPNSCKESPCVLFYIPDGHTKEMPTAGSKDKSKSQASSNTVSKAPSSSVSAPSPTSASASATDLFSSVVAQGEAVRNLKAAKASKEEVDKAVQQLLSLKAQFKQQTGVDYKPGMAPPTSAPATPAASAPAAPASEATACPYTRVSQQGELVRKLKAEKAPKVRNVNY
;
A
#
# COMPACT_ATOMS: atom_id res chain seq x y z
N SER A 1 -19.59 21.99 -44.21
CA SER A 1 -20.00 21.72 -42.82
C SER A 1 -19.04 22.47 -41.91
N MET A 2 -19.53 23.16 -40.88
CA MET A 2 -18.64 23.68 -39.83
C MET A 2 -18.15 22.48 -39.00
N ALA A 3 -16.84 22.36 -38.82
CA ALA A 3 -16.28 21.38 -37.89
C ALA A 3 -16.53 21.87 -36.46
N LEU A 4 -17.22 21.08 -35.65
CA LEU A 4 -17.48 21.39 -34.25
C LEU A 4 -16.37 20.80 -33.39
N ASN A 5 -15.86 21.56 -32.42
CA ASN A 5 -14.85 21.07 -31.49
C ASN A 5 -15.44 20.91 -30.08
N LEU A 6 -15.49 19.68 -29.58
CA LEU A 6 -15.92 19.32 -28.24
C LEU A 6 -14.68 19.13 -27.35
N THR A 7 -14.42 20.10 -26.49
CA THR A 7 -13.41 20.00 -25.43
C THR A 7 -14.01 19.27 -24.22
N ILE A 8 -13.29 18.26 -23.70
CA ILE A 8 -13.71 17.46 -22.55
C ILE A 8 -12.70 17.51 -21.41
N ASN A 9 -13.21 17.60 -20.19
CA ASN A 9 -12.44 17.41 -18.98
C ASN A 9 -12.39 15.90 -18.63
N SER A 10 -11.23 15.27 -18.80
CA SER A 10 -11.06 13.84 -18.54
C SER A 10 -11.23 13.42 -17.07
N ASN A 11 -11.19 14.37 -16.13
CA ASN A 11 -11.49 14.11 -14.72
C ASN A 11 -13.01 14.13 -14.42
N ASN A 12 -13.80 14.83 -15.24
CA ASN A 12 -15.26 14.87 -15.15
C ASN A 12 -15.89 14.84 -16.56
N PRO A 13 -15.82 13.69 -17.26
CA PRO A 13 -16.19 13.60 -18.66
C PRO A 13 -17.72 13.77 -18.85
N PRO A 14 -18.18 14.55 -19.85
CA PRO A 14 -19.59 14.82 -20.06
C PRO A 14 -20.20 13.65 -20.87
N LEU A 15 -20.42 12.51 -20.20
CA LEU A 15 -20.80 11.24 -20.85
C LEU A 15 -22.02 11.36 -21.78
N GLY A 16 -23.03 12.16 -21.41
CA GLY A 16 -24.21 12.38 -22.27
C GLY A 16 -23.86 13.13 -23.57
N ALA A 17 -22.99 14.13 -23.51
CA ALA A 17 -22.53 14.87 -24.69
C ALA A 17 -21.59 14.01 -25.56
N LEU A 18 -20.71 13.23 -24.94
CA LEU A 18 -19.84 12.27 -25.63
C LEU A 18 -20.63 11.20 -26.38
N LEU A 19 -21.67 10.64 -25.73
CA LEU A 19 -22.58 9.71 -26.39
C LEU A 19 -23.30 10.39 -27.55
N THR A 20 -23.78 11.62 -27.37
CA THR A 20 -24.45 12.35 -28.44
C THR A 20 -23.50 12.59 -29.62
N ALA A 21 -22.26 13.03 -29.36
CA ALA A 21 -21.22 13.21 -30.38
C ALA A 21 -20.96 11.90 -31.16
N GLU A 22 -20.85 10.78 -30.46
CA GLU A 22 -20.64 9.46 -31.07
C GLU A 22 -21.81 9.04 -31.99
N HIS A 23 -23.05 9.39 -31.65
CA HIS A 23 -24.21 9.06 -32.49
C HIS A 23 -24.36 10.00 -33.70
N VAL A 24 -23.87 11.24 -33.62
CA VAL A 24 -23.97 12.21 -34.73
C VAL A 24 -22.73 12.22 -35.63
N LYS A 25 -21.63 11.56 -35.27
CA LYS A 25 -20.33 11.65 -35.96
C LYS A 25 -20.36 11.33 -37.46
N ASP A 26 -21.26 10.45 -37.89
CA ASP A 26 -21.38 10.06 -39.30
C ASP A 26 -22.15 11.11 -40.11
N THR A 27 -22.86 12.02 -39.44
CA THR A 27 -23.65 13.11 -40.04
C THR A 27 -23.01 14.48 -39.84
N VAL A 28 -22.27 14.67 -38.75
CA VAL A 28 -21.67 15.94 -38.31
C VAL A 28 -20.21 15.72 -37.95
N GLN A 29 -19.34 16.56 -38.51
CA GLN A 29 -17.91 16.50 -38.21
C GLN A 29 -17.63 17.11 -36.83
N VAL A 30 -17.48 16.25 -35.83
CA VAL A 30 -17.17 16.62 -34.43
C VAL A 30 -15.77 16.13 -34.08
N SER A 31 -14.85 17.03 -33.73
CA SER A 31 -13.58 16.67 -33.09
C SER A 31 -13.74 16.67 -31.58
N VAL A 32 -13.08 15.73 -30.89
CA VAL A 32 -13.08 15.65 -29.43
C VAL A 32 -11.66 15.85 -28.94
N GLU A 33 -11.44 16.86 -28.09
CA GLU A 33 -10.13 17.24 -27.55
C GLU A 33 -10.17 17.26 -26.03
N GLU A 34 -9.05 16.93 -25.37
CA GLU A 34 -8.96 17.03 -23.91
C GLU A 34 -8.60 18.46 -23.48
N GLY A 35 -9.28 18.96 -22.45
CA GLY A 35 -9.05 20.29 -21.90
C GLY A 35 -9.43 20.40 -20.42
N LYS A 36 -9.42 21.64 -19.89
CA LYS A 36 -9.72 21.91 -18.48
C LYS A 36 -11.21 21.86 -18.16
N ASP A 37 -12.06 22.20 -19.12
CA ASP A 37 -13.51 22.32 -18.96
C ASP A 37 -14.26 21.61 -20.09
N ASN A 38 -15.53 21.29 -19.85
CA ASN A 38 -16.41 20.71 -20.86
C ASN A 38 -17.03 21.83 -21.69
N SER A 39 -16.73 21.90 -22.99
CA SER A 39 -17.35 22.91 -23.86
C SER A 39 -17.41 22.48 -25.32
N LEU A 40 -18.44 22.94 -26.04
CA LEU A 40 -18.58 22.80 -27.48
C LEU A 40 -18.40 24.15 -28.14
N HIS A 41 -17.35 24.29 -28.94
CA HIS A 41 -17.07 25.48 -29.74
C HIS A 41 -17.77 25.39 -31.10
N ILE A 42 -18.61 26.38 -31.40
CA ILE A 42 -19.35 26.49 -32.67
C ILE A 42 -18.71 27.52 -33.59
N SER A 43 -18.27 28.64 -33.02
CA SER A 43 -17.54 29.71 -33.69
C SER A 43 -16.70 30.47 -32.67
N ASP A 44 -15.86 31.42 -33.13
CA ASP A 44 -15.02 32.27 -32.26
C ASP A 44 -15.82 33.06 -31.20
N SER A 45 -17.13 33.22 -31.39
CA SER A 45 -18.01 33.99 -30.51
C SER A 45 -19.09 33.17 -29.79
N VAL A 46 -19.26 31.88 -30.11
CA VAL A 46 -20.34 31.05 -29.57
C VAL A 46 -19.81 29.71 -29.08
N GLN A 47 -19.99 29.47 -27.78
CA GLN A 47 -19.65 28.22 -27.11
C GLN A 47 -20.77 27.78 -26.16
N PHE A 48 -20.97 26.47 -26.02
CA PHE A 48 -21.83 25.88 -24.99
C PHE A 48 -20.99 25.16 -23.95
N SER A 49 -21.22 25.44 -22.67
CA SER A 49 -20.43 24.87 -21.56
C SER A 49 -21.20 23.86 -20.70
N ASP A 50 -22.51 23.72 -20.88
CA ASP A 50 -23.32 22.75 -20.15
C ASP A 50 -23.66 21.52 -21.01
N THR A 51 -23.57 20.33 -20.41
CA THR A 51 -23.75 19.04 -21.10
C THR A 51 -25.08 18.92 -21.83
N ASN A 52 -26.17 19.48 -21.27
CA ASN A 52 -27.49 19.37 -21.88
C ASN A 52 -27.61 20.29 -23.11
N SER A 53 -27.10 21.52 -23.08
CA SER A 53 -27.08 22.40 -24.26
C SER A 53 -26.17 21.86 -25.35
N ILE A 54 -25.02 21.29 -25.00
CA ILE A 54 -24.12 20.61 -25.94
C ILE A 54 -24.88 19.47 -26.63
N SER A 55 -25.51 18.57 -25.87
CA SER A 55 -26.29 17.45 -26.42
C SER A 55 -27.47 17.91 -27.28
N ARG A 56 -28.21 18.95 -26.85
CA ARG A 56 -29.33 19.52 -27.63
C ARG A 56 -28.84 20.07 -28.95
N TYR A 57 -27.75 20.83 -28.96
CA TYR A 57 -27.22 21.41 -30.18
C TYR A 57 -26.80 20.30 -31.15
N LEU A 58 -26.01 19.32 -30.68
CA LEU A 58 -25.57 18.18 -31.49
C LEU A 58 -26.76 17.38 -32.07
N ALA A 59 -27.81 17.13 -31.29
CA ALA A 59 -29.00 16.45 -31.79
C ALA A 59 -29.77 17.29 -32.84
N ARG A 60 -29.87 18.62 -32.63
CA ARG A 60 -30.62 19.52 -33.54
C ARG A 60 -29.89 19.78 -34.85
N VAL A 61 -28.56 19.70 -34.89
CA VAL A 61 -27.81 19.77 -36.15
C VAL A 61 -27.90 18.49 -36.98
N ALA A 62 -28.40 17.38 -36.39
CA ALA A 62 -28.62 16.10 -37.06
C ALA A 62 -30.08 15.61 -36.90
N PRO A 63 -31.09 16.36 -37.40
CA PRO A 63 -32.50 16.06 -37.15
C PRO A 63 -32.95 14.71 -37.74
N ALA A 64 -32.28 14.23 -38.80
CA ALA A 64 -32.55 12.95 -39.43
C ALA A 64 -32.34 11.74 -38.50
N LEU A 65 -31.54 11.88 -37.45
CA LEU A 65 -31.29 10.82 -36.47
C LEU A 65 -32.39 10.72 -35.40
N GLY A 66 -33.35 11.66 -35.37
CA GLY A 66 -34.49 11.61 -34.44
C GLY A 66 -34.13 11.75 -32.96
N LEU A 67 -32.87 12.06 -32.62
CA LEU A 67 -32.38 12.09 -31.23
C LEU A 67 -33.12 13.10 -30.34
N TYR A 68 -33.72 14.14 -30.92
CA TYR A 68 -34.48 15.15 -30.21
C TYR A 68 -36.00 14.92 -30.22
N GLY A 69 -36.48 13.77 -30.72
CA GLY A 69 -37.92 13.46 -30.82
C GLY A 69 -38.52 13.82 -32.18
N ALA A 70 -39.53 13.06 -32.61
CA ALA A 70 -40.13 13.15 -33.95
C ALA A 70 -41.26 14.20 -34.08
N ASN A 71 -41.83 14.63 -32.96
CA ASN A 71 -42.93 15.60 -32.91
C ASN A 71 -42.81 16.50 -31.66
N LEU A 72 -43.65 17.54 -31.55
CA LEU A 72 -43.58 18.51 -30.45
C LEU A 72 -43.76 17.86 -29.07
N MET A 73 -44.59 16.81 -28.98
CA MET A 73 -44.82 16.09 -27.73
C MET A 73 -43.54 15.35 -27.31
N GLU A 74 -42.93 14.58 -28.21
CA GLU A 74 -41.67 13.86 -27.94
C GLU A 74 -40.52 14.82 -27.64
N GLN A 75 -40.42 15.95 -28.35
CA GLN A 75 -39.42 16.99 -28.06
C GLN A 75 -39.56 17.52 -26.62
N THR A 76 -40.80 17.74 -26.19
CA THR A 76 -41.10 18.18 -24.82
C THR A 76 -40.77 17.10 -23.79
N GLU A 77 -41.06 15.83 -24.09
CA GLU A 77 -40.67 14.71 -23.22
C GLU A 77 -39.14 14.57 -23.13
N VAL A 78 -38.41 14.76 -24.23
CA VAL A 78 -36.94 14.76 -24.22
C VAL A 78 -36.41 15.85 -23.30
N ASP A 79 -36.92 17.08 -23.39
CA ASP A 79 -36.51 18.17 -22.50
C ASP A 79 -36.83 17.88 -21.04
N HIS A 80 -37.99 17.28 -20.76
CA HIS A 80 -38.34 16.83 -19.42
C HIS A 80 -37.32 15.84 -18.85
N TRP A 81 -36.89 14.84 -19.63
CA TRP A 81 -35.89 13.85 -19.18
C TRP A 81 -34.48 14.41 -19.06
N LEU A 82 -34.10 15.36 -19.92
CA LEU A 82 -32.85 16.13 -19.77
C LEU A 82 -32.84 16.88 -18.44
N GLU A 83 -33.94 17.54 -18.08
CA GLU A 83 -34.07 18.22 -16.79
C GLU A 83 -34.10 17.25 -15.61
N PHE A 84 -34.83 16.13 -15.74
CA PHE A 84 -34.88 15.06 -14.74
C PHE A 84 -33.48 14.52 -14.43
N SER A 85 -32.69 14.21 -15.47
CA SER A 85 -31.32 13.71 -15.29
C SER A 85 -30.43 14.72 -14.54
N ALA A 86 -30.53 16.01 -14.87
CA ALA A 86 -29.74 17.06 -14.24
C ALA A 86 -30.16 17.40 -12.80
N ARG A 87 -31.45 17.35 -12.48
CA ARG A 87 -31.98 17.83 -11.18
C ARG A 87 -32.36 16.74 -10.19
N ARG A 88 -32.80 15.57 -10.68
CA ARG A 88 -33.35 14.48 -9.86
C ARG A 88 -32.41 13.27 -9.76
N VAL A 89 -31.51 13.11 -10.73
CA VAL A 89 -30.55 11.99 -10.75
C VAL A 89 -29.16 12.47 -10.31
N CYS A 90 -28.60 13.51 -10.94
CA CYS A 90 -27.31 14.08 -10.51
C CYS A 90 -27.40 14.77 -9.13
N ASP A 91 -26.44 14.48 -8.25
CA ASP A 91 -26.17 15.18 -6.98
C ASP A 91 -27.30 15.24 -5.92
N GLN A 92 -28.09 14.17 -5.72
CA GLN A 92 -29.19 14.18 -4.74
C GLN A 92 -29.16 13.01 -3.71
N PRO A 93 -29.54 13.27 -2.44
CA PRO A 93 -29.72 12.23 -1.41
C PRO A 93 -30.99 11.36 -1.62
N ASP A 94 -31.99 11.85 -2.38
CA ASP A 94 -33.29 11.18 -2.60
C ASP A 94 -33.36 10.32 -3.89
N LEU A 95 -32.24 9.74 -4.33
CA LEU A 95 -32.16 8.96 -5.58
C LEU A 95 -33.22 7.84 -5.67
N THR A 96 -33.59 7.23 -4.55
CA THR A 96 -34.56 6.13 -4.51
C THR A 96 -35.96 6.53 -5.02
N LEU A 97 -36.41 7.77 -4.77
CA LEU A 97 -37.71 8.25 -5.28
C LEU A 97 -37.66 8.45 -6.80
N ALA A 98 -36.60 9.07 -7.30
CA ALA A 98 -36.38 9.26 -8.73
C ALA A 98 -36.31 7.92 -9.48
N LEU A 99 -35.64 6.92 -8.90
CA LEU A 99 -35.60 5.56 -9.44
C LEU A 99 -36.98 4.89 -9.46
N GLY A 100 -37.82 5.14 -8.46
CA GLY A 100 -39.19 4.62 -8.43
C GLY A 100 -40.08 5.18 -9.54
N ASP A 101 -39.94 6.47 -9.84
CA ASP A 101 -40.68 7.09 -10.95
C ASP A 101 -40.15 6.62 -12.31
N LEU A 102 -38.82 6.52 -12.46
CA LEU A 102 -38.18 5.99 -13.65
C LEU A 102 -38.58 4.52 -13.92
N ASP A 103 -38.67 3.69 -12.89
CA ASP A 103 -39.04 2.28 -13.00
C ASP A 103 -40.48 2.10 -13.48
N LYS A 104 -41.40 2.95 -13.00
CA LYS A 104 -42.81 2.97 -13.47
C LYS A 104 -42.90 3.33 -14.94
N VAL A 105 -42.19 4.36 -15.39
CA VAL A 105 -42.18 4.78 -16.80
C VAL A 105 -41.63 3.68 -17.70
N LEU A 106 -40.56 2.99 -17.26
CA LEU A 106 -39.88 1.94 -18.03
C LEU A 106 -40.57 0.57 -17.95
N SER A 107 -41.69 0.45 -17.24
CA SER A 107 -42.43 -0.81 -17.07
C SER A 107 -42.87 -1.43 -18.39
N LEU A 108 -43.32 -0.60 -19.35
CA LEU A 108 -43.81 -1.02 -20.66
C LEU A 108 -43.03 -0.42 -21.84
N ARG A 109 -41.95 0.33 -21.58
CA ARG A 109 -41.21 1.09 -22.60
C ARG A 109 -39.79 0.55 -22.79
N THR A 110 -39.30 0.49 -24.03
CA THR A 110 -37.90 0.13 -24.33
C THR A 110 -36.98 1.34 -24.29
N PHE A 111 -37.49 2.52 -24.65
CA PHE A 111 -36.82 3.81 -24.61
C PHE A 111 -37.69 4.81 -23.83
N LEU A 112 -37.10 5.86 -23.28
CA LEU A 112 -37.83 6.81 -22.44
C LEU A 112 -38.89 7.61 -23.22
N VAL A 113 -38.57 7.97 -24.46
CA VAL A 113 -39.42 8.76 -25.37
C VAL A 113 -39.62 8.00 -26.67
N GLY A 114 -40.88 7.89 -27.12
CA GLY A 114 -41.23 7.22 -28.37
C GLY A 114 -40.78 5.75 -28.46
N HIS A 115 -40.37 5.34 -29.66
CA HIS A 115 -39.97 3.95 -29.97
C HIS A 115 -38.50 3.80 -30.39
N ALA A 116 -37.69 4.85 -30.22
CA ALA A 116 -36.30 4.89 -30.63
C ALA A 116 -35.42 5.57 -29.58
N LEU A 117 -34.11 5.43 -29.72
CA LEU A 117 -33.14 6.06 -28.83
C LEU A 117 -33.20 7.59 -28.97
N THR A 118 -33.35 8.31 -27.86
CA THR A 118 -33.35 9.78 -27.83
C THR A 118 -32.36 10.33 -26.81
N LEU A 119 -32.18 11.66 -26.78
CA LEU A 119 -31.37 12.32 -25.75
C LEU A 119 -31.85 12.01 -24.33
N ALA A 120 -33.14 11.71 -24.13
CA ALA A 120 -33.66 11.29 -22.83
C ALA A 120 -32.92 10.05 -22.32
N ASP A 121 -32.73 9.05 -23.19
CA ASP A 121 -32.03 7.82 -22.83
C ASP A 121 -30.54 8.08 -22.58
N LEU A 122 -29.90 8.89 -23.43
CA LEU A 122 -28.48 9.22 -23.31
C LEU A 122 -28.19 9.95 -21.99
N SER A 123 -29.01 10.93 -21.62
CA SER A 123 -28.77 11.77 -20.44
C SER A 123 -29.07 11.06 -19.13
N VAL A 124 -30.18 10.32 -19.05
CA VAL A 124 -30.55 9.57 -17.84
C VAL A 124 -29.56 8.42 -17.62
N TRP A 125 -29.11 7.75 -18.69
CA TRP A 125 -28.10 6.71 -18.57
C TRP A 125 -26.76 7.29 -18.10
N ALA A 126 -26.33 8.42 -18.68
CA ALA A 126 -25.11 9.11 -18.29
C ALA A 126 -25.13 9.54 -16.82
N ALA A 127 -26.25 10.08 -16.34
CA ALA A 127 -26.44 10.48 -14.95
C ALA A 127 -26.44 9.30 -13.96
N LEU A 128 -27.04 8.16 -14.33
CA LEU A 128 -26.96 6.95 -13.50
C LEU A 128 -25.58 6.31 -13.52
N LYS A 129 -24.86 6.42 -14.64
CA LYS A 129 -23.49 5.92 -14.77
C LYS A 129 -22.54 6.76 -13.91
N SER A 130 -22.58 8.09 -13.99
CA SER A 130 -21.69 8.99 -13.25
C SER A 130 -21.83 8.87 -11.71
N ASN A 131 -23.02 8.58 -11.20
CA ASN A 131 -23.31 8.39 -9.77
C ASN A 131 -22.85 7.04 -9.16
N HIS A 132 -21.65 6.57 -9.54
CA HIS A 132 -21.08 5.23 -9.35
C HIS A 132 -21.07 4.57 -7.94
N SER A 133 -21.66 5.15 -6.90
CA SER A 133 -21.65 4.60 -5.53
C SER A 133 -22.98 4.01 -5.04
N SER A 134 -24.14 4.34 -5.61
CA SER A 134 -25.45 4.01 -5.01
C SER A 134 -26.46 3.28 -5.91
N TRP A 135 -26.42 3.43 -7.24
CA TRP A 135 -27.40 2.78 -8.14
C TRP A 135 -27.16 1.26 -8.33
N PRO A 136 -25.93 0.76 -8.62
CA PRO A 136 -25.74 -0.66 -8.88
C PRO A 136 -26.15 -1.59 -7.72
N SER A 137 -26.05 -1.11 -6.47
CA SER A 137 -26.52 -1.83 -5.27
C SER A 137 -28.05 -1.86 -5.13
N GLN A 138 -28.75 -0.86 -5.69
CA GLN A 138 -30.21 -0.77 -5.71
C GLN A 138 -30.86 -1.40 -6.96
N SER A 139 -30.06 -1.86 -7.93
CA SER A 139 -30.55 -2.45 -9.19
C SER A 139 -31.56 -3.60 -9.01
N LYS A 140 -31.51 -4.32 -7.88
CA LYS A 140 -32.47 -5.40 -7.56
C LYS A 140 -33.86 -4.89 -7.17
N ALA A 141 -33.97 -3.66 -6.66
CA ALA A 141 -35.23 -3.04 -6.24
C ALA A 141 -36.01 -2.42 -7.40
N PHE A 142 -35.35 -2.15 -8.53
CA PHE A 142 -35.93 -1.45 -9.70
C PHE A 142 -35.67 -2.27 -10.97
N PRO A 143 -36.46 -3.33 -11.23
CA PRO A 143 -36.19 -4.30 -12.29
C PRO A 143 -36.31 -3.70 -13.70
N HIS A 144 -37.18 -2.71 -13.92
CA HIS A 144 -37.39 -2.11 -15.24
C HIS A 144 -36.26 -1.14 -15.58
N VAL A 145 -35.82 -0.32 -14.62
CA VAL A 145 -34.62 0.53 -14.78
C VAL A 145 -33.38 -0.34 -14.99
N SER A 146 -33.23 -1.43 -14.22
CA SER A 146 -32.12 -2.38 -14.39
C SER A 146 -32.08 -2.98 -15.80
N ARG A 147 -33.22 -3.50 -16.28
CA ARG A 147 -33.35 -4.02 -17.65
C ARG A 147 -32.92 -2.98 -18.69
N TRP A 148 -33.48 -1.77 -18.62
CA TRP A 148 -33.20 -0.69 -19.57
C TRP A 148 -31.73 -0.25 -19.51
N PHE A 149 -31.16 -0.06 -18.32
CA PHE A 149 -29.78 0.38 -18.15
C PHE A 149 -28.77 -0.63 -18.73
N PHE A 150 -28.97 -1.93 -18.44
CA PHE A 150 -28.11 -2.98 -18.98
C PHE A 150 -28.32 -3.21 -20.47
N PHE A 151 -29.55 -3.03 -20.97
CA PHE A 151 -29.84 -3.03 -22.39
C PHE A 151 -29.04 -1.94 -23.12
N LEU A 152 -29.10 -0.68 -22.66
CA LEU A 152 -28.31 0.41 -23.25
C LEU A 152 -26.80 0.17 -23.10
N ASN A 153 -26.33 -0.24 -21.93
CA ASN A 153 -24.91 -0.51 -21.68
C ASN A 153 -24.33 -1.64 -22.56
N SER A 154 -25.17 -2.54 -23.08
CA SER A 154 -24.76 -3.61 -24.00
C SER A 154 -24.48 -3.12 -25.42
N GLN A 155 -24.93 -1.91 -25.79
CA GLN A 155 -24.72 -1.34 -27.10
C GLN A 155 -23.29 -0.77 -27.24
N VAL A 156 -22.73 -0.83 -28.45
CA VAL A 156 -21.33 -0.45 -28.71
C VAL A 156 -21.01 1.00 -28.33
N PRO A 157 -21.85 2.02 -28.65
CA PRO A 157 -21.57 3.41 -28.25
C PRO A 157 -21.52 3.61 -26.73
N PHE A 158 -22.40 2.94 -25.98
CA PHE A 158 -22.48 3.04 -24.53
C PHE A 158 -21.34 2.33 -23.82
N SER A 159 -20.99 1.14 -24.29
CA SER A 159 -19.87 0.37 -23.74
C SER A 159 -18.52 1.00 -24.05
N SER A 160 -18.33 1.56 -25.26
CA SER A 160 -17.09 2.23 -25.67
C SER A 160 -16.87 3.55 -24.91
N VAL A 161 -17.82 4.49 -24.95
CA VAL A 161 -17.73 5.75 -24.19
C VAL A 161 -17.66 5.49 -22.68
N GLY A 162 -18.47 4.54 -22.19
CA GLY A 162 -18.47 4.14 -20.79
C GLY A 162 -17.19 3.45 -20.30
N SER A 163 -16.37 2.87 -21.18
CA SER A 163 -15.09 2.24 -20.83
C SER A 163 -13.89 3.18 -21.06
N MET A 164 -13.93 3.97 -22.13
CA MET A 164 -12.88 4.93 -22.49
C MET A 164 -12.78 6.07 -21.47
N TYR A 165 -13.94 6.52 -20.97
CA TYR A 165 -14.06 7.60 -19.99
C TYR A 165 -14.62 7.14 -18.65
N ALA A 166 -14.54 5.84 -18.37
CA ALA A 166 -14.72 5.34 -17.00
C ALA A 166 -13.75 6.13 -16.12
N SER A 167 -14.28 7.00 -15.26
CA SER A 167 -13.51 7.89 -14.39
C SER A 167 -12.32 7.10 -13.88
N LYS A 168 -11.09 7.48 -14.28
CA LYS A 168 -9.88 6.93 -13.67
C LYS A 168 -10.10 7.14 -12.19
N LYS A 169 -10.44 6.06 -11.47
CA LYS A 169 -10.61 6.12 -10.02
C LYS A 169 -9.39 6.88 -9.52
N PRO A 170 -9.51 7.96 -8.73
CA PRO A 170 -8.54 8.11 -7.68
C PRO A 170 -8.57 6.74 -7.00
N LYS A 171 -7.47 5.98 -7.10
CA LYS A 171 -7.33 4.74 -6.35
C LYS A 171 -7.84 5.10 -4.97
N LYS A 172 -8.91 4.45 -4.50
CA LYS A 172 -9.32 4.63 -3.10
C LYS A 172 -8.02 4.50 -2.34
N PRO A 173 -7.61 5.53 -1.58
CA PRO A 173 -6.38 5.41 -0.84
C PRO A 173 -6.49 4.10 -0.06
N ASP A 174 -5.41 3.33 -0.05
CA ASP A 174 -5.35 2.10 0.71
C ASP A 174 -5.37 2.53 2.17
N VAL A 175 -6.55 2.86 2.67
CA VAL A 175 -6.83 3.43 3.98
C VAL A 175 -7.26 2.25 4.82
N GLY A 176 -6.51 1.97 5.86
CA GLY A 176 -6.82 0.94 6.83
C GLY A 176 -8.15 1.24 7.52
N LYS A 177 -8.65 0.27 8.28
CA LYS A 177 -9.78 0.54 9.18
C LYS A 177 -9.31 1.50 10.26
N PHE A 178 -9.62 2.78 10.06
CA PHE A 178 -9.62 3.75 11.14
C PHE A 178 -10.83 3.49 12.02
N VAL A 179 -10.70 3.95 13.26
CA VAL A 179 -11.66 3.64 14.30
C VAL A 179 -12.63 4.80 14.38
N ASP A 180 -13.91 4.46 14.45
CA ASP A 180 -14.95 5.42 14.83
C ASP A 180 -14.74 5.79 16.30
N LEU A 181 -14.22 6.99 16.53
CA LEU A 181 -14.01 7.54 17.86
C LEU A 181 -15.37 7.81 18.52
N PRO A 182 -15.73 7.13 19.63
CA PRO A 182 -17.04 7.28 20.27
C PRO A 182 -17.25 8.70 20.77
N GLY A 183 -18.37 9.33 20.40
CA GLY A 183 -18.67 10.70 20.82
C GLY A 183 -17.72 11.75 20.23
N ALA A 184 -16.95 11.41 19.18
CA ALA A 184 -16.12 12.38 18.50
C ALA A 184 -16.98 13.38 17.72
N GLU A 185 -16.79 14.65 18.05
CA GLU A 185 -17.39 15.78 17.36
C GLU A 185 -16.29 16.59 16.65
N MET A 186 -16.60 17.05 15.45
CA MET A 186 -15.72 17.92 14.66
C MET A 186 -15.36 19.17 15.48
N GLY A 187 -14.07 19.50 15.56
CA GLY A 187 -13.53 20.62 16.33
C GLY A 187 -13.28 20.34 17.81
N LYS A 188 -13.78 19.23 18.36
CA LYS A 188 -13.72 18.94 19.81
C LYS A 188 -12.80 17.80 20.19
N VAL A 189 -12.37 16.99 19.23
CA VAL A 189 -11.46 15.87 19.50
C VAL A 189 -10.12 16.41 19.99
N VAL A 190 -9.69 15.97 21.17
CA VAL A 190 -8.34 16.20 21.71
C VAL A 190 -7.66 14.85 21.89
N VAL A 191 -6.49 14.70 21.27
CA VAL A 191 -5.61 13.52 21.33
C VAL A 191 -4.22 13.94 21.78
N ARG A 192 -3.38 12.97 22.19
CA ARG A 192 -2.01 13.26 22.64
C ARG A 192 -1.00 12.21 22.21
N PHE A 193 0.20 12.66 21.89
CA PHE A 193 1.39 11.83 21.75
C PHE A 193 2.29 12.07 22.98
N PRO A 194 2.38 11.11 23.92
CA PRO A 194 3.09 11.29 25.17
C PRO A 194 4.42 10.47 25.25
N PRO A 195 5.50 10.83 24.54
CA PRO A 195 6.76 10.10 24.65
C PRO A 195 7.52 10.40 25.94
N GLU A 196 8.25 9.40 26.43
CA GLU A 196 9.33 9.58 27.43
C GLU A 196 10.62 10.01 26.72
N ALA A 197 11.34 11.01 27.25
CA ALA A 197 12.63 11.48 26.75
C ALA A 197 13.79 10.57 27.20
N SER A 198 13.62 9.27 26.94
CA SER A 198 14.55 8.21 27.32
C SER A 198 15.27 7.57 26.12
N GLY A 199 15.14 8.14 24.92
CA GLY A 199 15.86 7.70 23.71
C GLY A 199 15.21 8.16 22.40
N TYR A 200 15.87 7.85 21.29
CA TYR A 200 15.45 8.22 19.93
C TYR A 200 14.08 7.62 19.53
N LEU A 201 13.34 8.34 18.68
CA LEU A 201 12.11 7.80 18.11
C LEU A 201 12.42 6.73 17.08
N HIS A 202 11.52 5.75 16.99
CA HIS A 202 11.57 4.67 16.02
C HIS A 202 10.23 4.56 15.32
N ILE A 203 10.15 3.76 14.25
CA ILE A 203 8.92 3.59 13.46
C ILE A 203 7.66 3.26 14.29
N GLY A 204 7.79 2.56 15.42
CA GLY A 204 6.69 2.34 16.36
C GLY A 204 6.15 3.62 17.00
N HIS A 205 7.03 4.56 17.37
CA HIS A 205 6.65 5.89 17.84
C HIS A 205 6.08 6.73 16.70
N ALA A 206 6.65 6.63 15.49
CA ALA A 206 6.11 7.31 14.31
C ALA A 206 4.65 6.89 14.04
N LYS A 207 4.32 5.59 14.18
CA LYS A 207 2.93 5.12 14.11
C LYS A 207 2.04 5.81 15.14
N ALA A 208 2.45 5.87 16.40
CA ALA A 208 1.69 6.51 17.45
C ALA A 208 1.46 8.00 17.16
N ALA A 209 2.53 8.72 16.83
CA ALA A 209 2.49 10.16 16.60
C ALA A 209 1.65 10.52 15.36
N LEU A 210 1.86 9.83 14.24
CA LEU A 210 1.10 10.05 12.99
C LEU A 210 -0.37 9.61 13.09
N LEU A 211 -0.68 8.58 13.89
CA LEU A 211 -2.07 8.20 14.15
C LEU A 211 -2.80 9.27 14.95
N ASN A 212 -2.16 9.84 15.99
CA ASN A 212 -2.75 10.96 16.74
C ASN A 212 -2.91 12.20 15.83
N GLN A 213 -1.90 12.55 15.02
CA GLN A 213 -2.03 13.64 14.05
C GLN A 213 -3.15 13.39 13.03
N HIS A 214 -3.34 12.15 12.57
CA HIS A 214 -4.43 11.82 11.67
C HIS A 214 -5.79 12.17 12.27
N TYR A 215 -6.05 11.82 13.54
CA TYR A 215 -7.32 12.16 14.19
C TYR A 215 -7.47 13.66 14.45
N GLN A 216 -6.39 14.36 14.81
CA GLN A 216 -6.37 15.83 14.90
C GLN A 216 -6.81 16.46 13.57
N VAL A 217 -6.21 16.06 12.45
CA VAL A 217 -6.54 16.63 11.12
C VAL A 217 -7.95 16.23 10.68
N THR A 218 -8.30 14.96 10.77
CA THR A 218 -9.59 14.42 10.31
C THR A 218 -10.77 15.04 11.05
N PHE A 219 -10.64 15.26 12.36
CA PHE A 219 -11.69 15.85 13.19
C PHE A 219 -11.52 17.35 13.44
N LYS A 220 -10.57 18.03 12.77
CA LYS A 220 -10.20 19.43 13.05
C LYS A 220 -10.00 19.70 14.55
N GLY A 221 -9.46 18.69 15.23
CA GLY A 221 -9.26 18.64 16.67
C GLY A 221 -7.91 19.21 17.09
N LYS A 222 -7.45 18.82 18.28
CA LYS A 222 -6.16 19.21 18.85
C LYS A 222 -5.25 18.02 19.12
N LEU A 223 -3.96 18.19 18.86
CA LEU A 223 -2.89 17.27 19.21
C LEU A 223 -2.01 17.89 20.30
N ILE A 224 -1.92 17.22 21.44
CA ILE A 224 -1.00 17.57 22.51
C ILE A 224 0.27 16.73 22.37
N MET A 225 1.43 17.39 22.32
CA MET A 225 2.73 16.75 22.50
C MET A 225 3.11 16.86 23.97
N ARG A 226 3.13 15.73 24.68
CA ARG A 226 3.41 15.71 26.12
C ARG A 226 4.69 14.94 26.41
N PHE A 227 5.68 15.56 27.02
CA PHE A 227 6.79 14.79 27.58
C PHE A 227 6.34 14.13 28.89
N ASP A 228 6.37 12.80 28.92
CA ASP A 228 6.05 12.03 30.12
C ASP A 228 7.29 11.87 31.00
N ASP A 229 7.66 12.97 31.65
CA ASP A 229 8.90 13.16 32.40
C ASP A 229 8.81 12.70 33.87
N THR A 230 8.01 11.68 34.18
CA THR A 230 7.80 11.21 35.57
C THR A 230 9.01 10.48 36.19
N ASN A 231 10.08 10.22 35.44
CA ASN A 231 11.23 9.46 35.92
C ASN A 231 12.57 10.22 35.83
N PRO A 232 13.03 10.88 36.90
CA PRO A 232 14.19 11.78 36.87
C PRO A 232 15.51 11.14 36.42
N GLU A 233 15.66 9.81 36.52
CA GLU A 233 16.90 9.10 36.15
C GLU A 233 17.00 8.75 34.66
N LYS A 234 15.87 8.67 33.96
CA LYS A 234 15.82 8.23 32.55
C LYS A 234 15.69 9.38 31.58
N GLU A 235 15.11 10.49 32.03
CA GLU A 235 14.92 11.69 31.23
C GLU A 235 16.25 12.43 31.06
N LYS A 236 16.60 12.77 29.81
CA LYS A 236 17.75 13.62 29.50
C LYS A 236 17.32 14.74 28.56
N GLU A 237 17.80 15.95 28.82
CA GLU A 237 17.52 17.14 28.01
C GLU A 237 17.91 16.94 26.53
N ASP A 238 19.04 16.26 26.28
CA ASP A 238 19.48 15.90 24.92
C ASP A 238 18.42 15.09 24.14
N PHE A 239 17.71 14.18 24.80
CA PHE A 239 16.68 13.37 24.15
C PHE A 239 15.41 14.16 23.87
N GLU A 240 15.06 15.14 24.70
CA GLU A 240 13.92 16.03 24.40
C GLU A 240 14.15 16.78 23.09
N LYS A 241 15.33 17.38 22.94
CA LYS A 241 15.70 18.09 21.71
C LYS A 241 15.66 17.18 20.49
N VAL A 242 16.23 15.98 20.60
CA VAL A 242 16.22 14.97 19.53
C VAL A 242 14.79 14.56 19.15
N ILE A 243 13.91 14.35 20.12
CA ILE A 243 12.51 13.98 19.88
C ILE A 243 11.77 15.12 19.18
N LEU A 244 11.97 16.37 19.57
CA LEU A 244 11.38 17.52 18.90
C LEU A 244 11.84 17.63 17.44
N GLU A 245 13.14 17.43 17.19
CA GLU A 245 13.68 17.35 15.82
C GLU A 245 13.05 16.19 15.03
N ASP A 246 12.89 15.00 15.62
CA ASP A 246 12.26 13.84 14.97
C ASP A 246 10.77 14.09 14.64
N VAL A 247 10.04 14.74 15.55
CA VAL A 247 8.63 15.15 15.36
C VAL A 247 8.52 16.15 14.22
N ALA A 248 9.43 17.13 14.14
CA ALA A 248 9.51 18.08 13.04
C ALA A 248 9.86 17.39 11.71
N MET A 249 10.82 16.45 11.70
CA MET A 249 11.16 15.64 10.53
C MET A 249 9.97 14.82 10.01
N LEU A 250 9.11 14.33 10.90
CA LEU A 250 7.87 13.64 10.54
C LEU A 250 6.75 14.57 10.08
N GLN A 251 6.98 15.89 10.04
CA GLN A 251 5.99 16.92 9.74
C GLN A 251 4.74 16.81 10.63
N ILE A 252 4.99 16.56 11.91
CA ILE A 252 3.96 16.52 12.94
C ILE A 252 3.84 17.91 13.54
N HIS A 253 2.62 18.42 13.61
CA HIS A 253 2.33 19.77 14.10
C HIS A 253 1.40 19.69 15.32
N PRO A 254 1.96 19.57 16.55
CA PRO A 254 1.18 19.66 17.77
C PRO A 254 0.60 21.06 17.96
N ASP A 255 -0.59 21.15 18.53
CA ASP A 255 -1.23 22.43 18.92
C ASP A 255 -0.72 22.92 20.28
N GLN A 256 -0.26 22.00 21.14
CA GLN A 256 0.18 22.29 22.49
C GLN A 256 1.37 21.41 22.87
N PHE A 257 2.28 21.98 23.65
CA PHE A 257 3.40 21.29 24.27
C PHE A 257 3.24 21.34 25.78
N THR A 258 3.27 20.18 26.43
CA THR A 258 3.11 20.06 27.88
C THR A 258 4.11 19.06 28.45
N TYR A 259 4.29 19.14 29.77
CA TYR A 259 5.15 18.24 30.53
C TYR A 259 4.35 17.69 31.70
N THR A 260 4.46 16.39 31.98
CA THR A 260 3.78 15.81 33.14
C THR A 260 4.26 16.47 34.44
N SER A 261 5.52 16.90 34.50
CA SER A 261 6.09 17.61 35.64
C SER A 261 5.46 18.95 35.97
N ASP A 262 4.87 19.65 34.98
CA ASP A 262 4.11 20.89 35.21
C ASP A 262 2.88 20.63 36.09
N HIS A 263 2.38 19.39 36.10
CA HIS A 263 1.21 18.96 36.86
C HIS A 263 1.56 18.31 38.20
N PHE A 264 2.84 18.16 38.58
CA PHE A 264 3.24 17.54 39.85
C PHE A 264 2.54 18.10 41.10
N PRO A 265 2.34 19.43 41.26
CA PRO A 265 1.60 19.96 42.40
C PRO A 265 0.15 19.43 42.48
N VAL A 266 -0.51 19.29 41.33
CA VAL A 266 -1.90 18.80 41.25
C VAL A 266 -1.94 17.29 41.49
N ILE A 267 -1.04 16.54 40.85
CA ILE A 267 -0.94 15.08 41.02
C ILE A 267 -0.67 14.73 42.49
N MET A 268 0.20 15.49 43.17
CA MET A 268 0.50 15.29 44.59
C MET A 268 -0.71 15.56 45.48
N ARG A 269 -1.46 16.64 45.21
CA ARG A 269 -2.71 16.95 45.92
C ARG A 269 -3.76 15.84 45.75
N MET A 270 -3.87 15.27 44.55
CA MET A 270 -4.76 14.15 44.27
C MET A 270 -4.32 12.88 45.03
N ALA A 271 -3.03 12.61 45.14
CA ALA A 271 -2.51 11.51 45.95
C ALA A 271 -2.80 11.70 47.45
N GLU A 272 -2.61 12.90 47.98
CA GLU A 272 -2.92 13.24 49.37
C GLU A 272 -4.43 13.13 49.66
N LYS A 273 -5.28 13.46 48.68
CA LYS A 273 -6.73 13.19 48.76
C LYS A 273 -7.02 11.69 48.90
N LEU A 274 -6.38 10.84 48.10
CA LEU A 274 -6.57 9.38 48.21
C LEU A 274 -6.10 8.83 49.54
N LEU A 275 -4.99 9.34 50.09
CA LEU A 275 -4.53 8.99 51.44
C LEU A 275 -5.56 9.39 52.51
N ALA A 276 -6.08 10.62 52.45
CA ALA A 276 -7.06 11.13 53.40
C ALA A 276 -8.39 10.36 53.36
N GLU A 277 -8.80 9.90 52.17
CA GLU A 277 -10.00 9.07 51.98
C GLU A 277 -9.77 7.57 52.26
N GLY A 278 -8.57 7.19 52.71
CA GLY A 278 -8.22 5.79 52.99
C GLY A 278 -8.11 4.89 51.75
N LYS A 279 -8.09 5.49 50.55
CA LYS A 279 -7.96 4.81 49.24
C LYS A 279 -6.50 4.63 48.79
N ALA A 280 -5.54 5.09 49.59
CA ALA A 280 -4.12 4.85 49.42
C ALA A 280 -3.45 4.65 50.80
N TYR A 281 -2.26 4.07 50.80
CA TYR A 281 -1.41 3.91 51.99
C TYR A 281 0.07 4.00 51.61
N ILE A 282 0.94 4.21 52.60
CA ILE A 282 2.39 4.16 52.44
C ILE A 282 2.88 2.78 52.87
N ASP A 283 3.72 2.18 52.04
CA ASP A 283 4.24 0.82 52.20
C ASP A 283 5.77 0.84 52.22
N ASP A 284 6.35 0.30 53.28
CA ASP A 284 7.80 0.14 53.47
C ASP A 284 8.27 -1.31 53.25
N THR A 285 7.39 -2.15 52.70
CA THR A 285 7.69 -3.53 52.34
C THR A 285 8.74 -3.57 51.23
N PRO A 286 9.82 -4.36 51.38
CA PRO A 286 10.85 -4.47 50.35
C PRO A 286 10.29 -4.90 48.98
N PRO A 287 10.83 -4.41 47.85
CA PRO A 287 10.26 -4.67 46.52
C PRO A 287 10.04 -6.13 46.15
N GLU A 288 10.97 -7.03 46.48
CA GLU A 288 10.83 -8.47 46.19
C GLU A 288 9.73 -9.12 47.03
N GLN A 289 9.61 -8.74 48.31
CA GLN A 289 8.52 -9.21 49.16
C GLN A 289 7.17 -8.68 48.67
N MET A 290 7.10 -7.39 48.32
CA MET A 290 5.88 -6.78 47.77
C MET A 290 5.42 -7.47 46.48
N LYS A 291 6.37 -7.88 45.62
CA LYS A 291 6.07 -8.68 44.42
C LYS A 291 5.48 -10.04 44.79
N GLN A 292 6.10 -10.76 45.73
CA GLN A 292 5.59 -12.04 46.21
C GLN A 292 4.20 -11.92 46.82
N GLU A 293 3.95 -10.90 47.66
CA GLU A 293 2.65 -10.62 48.26
C GLU A 293 1.58 -10.36 47.18
N ARG A 294 1.91 -9.59 46.13
CA ARG A 294 1.00 -9.37 44.99
C ARG A 294 0.72 -10.63 44.17
N GLU A 295 1.70 -11.51 44.03
CA GLU A 295 1.53 -12.81 43.35
C GLU A 295 0.65 -13.75 44.19
N GLN A 296 0.87 -13.78 45.50
CA GLN A 296 0.15 -14.59 46.48
C GLN A 296 -1.22 -14.01 46.90
N ARG A 297 -1.54 -12.78 46.48
CA ARG A 297 -2.76 -12.04 46.85
C ARG A 297 -2.85 -11.75 48.35
N THR A 298 -1.71 -11.58 49.01
CA THR A 298 -1.60 -11.27 50.44
C THR A 298 -1.54 -9.77 50.64
N GLU A 299 -2.31 -9.24 51.60
CA GLU A 299 -2.25 -7.82 51.95
C GLU A 299 -0.92 -7.45 52.62
N SER A 300 -0.37 -6.28 52.27
CA SER A 300 0.80 -5.73 52.98
C SER A 300 0.45 -5.43 54.44
N ARG A 301 1.43 -5.59 55.33
CA ARG A 301 1.33 -5.20 56.74
C ARG A 301 0.94 -3.73 56.93
N CYS A 302 1.30 -2.88 55.97
CA CYS A 302 1.04 -1.43 56.00
C CYS A 302 -0.33 -1.05 55.45
N ARG A 303 -1.06 -1.99 54.82
CA ARG A 303 -2.33 -1.71 54.13
C ARG A 303 -3.38 -1.09 55.05
N ASN A 304 -3.40 -1.52 56.31
CA ASN A 304 -4.38 -1.09 57.32
C ASN A 304 -3.83 -0.04 58.30
N ASN A 305 -2.72 0.62 57.96
CA ASN A 305 -2.22 1.79 58.70
C ASN A 305 -3.31 2.87 58.82
N THR A 306 -3.30 3.62 59.93
CA THR A 306 -4.19 4.79 60.08
C THR A 306 -3.79 5.91 59.12
N VAL A 307 -4.70 6.86 58.89
CA VAL A 307 -4.43 8.01 58.01
C VAL A 307 -3.25 8.83 58.57
N GLU A 308 -3.19 9.03 59.88
CA GLU A 308 -2.12 9.78 60.55
C GLU A 308 -0.75 9.12 60.36
N GLN A 309 -0.68 7.79 60.50
CA GLN A 309 0.54 7.04 60.27
C GLN A 309 1.01 7.15 58.82
N ASN A 310 0.09 6.98 57.86
CA ASN A 310 0.40 7.14 56.43
C ASN A 310 0.87 8.57 56.11
N MET A 311 0.25 9.60 56.70
CA MET A 311 0.67 10.99 56.50
C MET A 311 2.06 11.28 57.07
N LYS A 312 2.41 10.66 58.20
CA LYS A 312 3.77 10.74 58.78
C LYS A 312 4.80 10.10 57.84
N MET A 313 4.54 8.88 57.37
CA MET A 313 5.42 8.19 56.42
C MET A 313 5.53 8.96 55.08
N TRP A 314 4.43 9.57 54.63
CA TRP A 314 4.42 10.41 53.43
C TRP A 314 5.28 11.67 53.59
N ALA A 315 5.30 12.29 54.78
CA ALA A 315 6.17 13.42 55.06
C ALA A 315 7.66 13.03 54.98
N GLU A 316 8.03 11.86 55.51
CA GLU A 316 9.38 11.29 55.38
C GLU A 316 9.77 11.06 53.90
N MET A 317 8.85 10.51 53.11
CA MET A 317 9.04 10.35 51.66
C MET A 317 9.28 11.70 50.96
N LYS A 318 8.45 12.72 51.23
CA LYS A 318 8.60 14.07 50.64
C LYS A 318 9.91 14.74 51.04
N ALA A 319 10.37 14.52 52.27
CA ALA A 319 11.66 15.00 52.76
C ALA A 319 12.85 14.23 52.16
N GLY A 320 12.63 13.05 51.56
CA GLY A 320 13.68 12.24 50.97
C GLY A 320 14.62 11.63 52.01
N THR A 321 14.14 11.35 53.22
CA THR A 321 14.93 10.72 54.29
C THR A 321 15.33 9.30 53.92
N GLU A 322 16.27 8.69 54.66
CA GLU A 322 16.67 7.29 54.44
C GLU A 322 15.47 6.34 54.54
N TYR A 323 14.60 6.54 55.54
CA TYR A 323 13.34 5.81 55.67
C TYR A 323 12.35 6.15 54.55
N GLY A 324 12.22 7.43 54.17
CA GLY A 324 11.38 7.84 53.05
C GLY A 324 11.76 7.14 51.74
N GLN A 325 13.05 6.90 51.50
CA GLN A 325 13.56 6.21 50.32
C GLN A 325 13.24 4.71 50.29
N SER A 326 13.01 4.07 51.44
CA SER A 326 12.53 2.68 51.49
C SER A 326 11.02 2.54 51.30
N CYS A 327 10.29 3.66 51.27
CA CYS A 327 8.83 3.69 51.19
C CYS A 327 8.31 3.95 49.77
N CYS A 328 7.11 3.47 49.49
CA CYS A 328 6.32 3.86 48.32
C CYS A 328 4.85 4.11 48.69
N MET A 329 4.13 4.90 47.91
CA MET A 329 2.68 5.01 48.06
C MET A 329 1.99 3.98 47.17
N ARG A 330 0.99 3.28 47.68
CA ARG A 330 0.17 2.31 46.94
C ARG A 330 -1.30 2.69 47.01
N ALA A 331 -2.05 2.45 45.93
CA ALA A 331 -3.50 2.51 45.99
C ALA A 331 -4.03 1.33 46.83
N LYS A 332 -5.18 1.52 47.46
CA LYS A 332 -5.94 0.48 48.15
C LYS A 332 -7.15 0.13 47.27
N ILE A 333 -6.98 -0.91 46.45
CA ILE A 333 -8.00 -1.35 45.47
C ILE A 333 -8.48 -2.74 45.89
N ASP A 334 -7.93 -3.80 45.29
CA ASP A 334 -8.34 -5.18 45.54
C ASP A 334 -7.17 -6.15 45.32
N MET A 335 -6.61 -6.66 46.43
CA MET A 335 -5.53 -7.65 46.39
C MET A 335 -6.02 -9.02 45.88
N SER A 336 -7.32 -9.29 45.94
CA SER A 336 -7.92 -10.55 45.47
C SER A 336 -8.22 -10.56 43.95
N SER A 337 -8.11 -9.41 43.28
CA SER A 337 -8.46 -9.24 41.86
C SER A 337 -7.71 -10.21 40.94
N ASN A 338 -8.42 -10.73 39.94
CA ASN A 338 -7.81 -11.51 38.87
C ASN A 338 -6.94 -10.64 37.95
N ASN A 339 -7.24 -9.34 37.86
CA ASN A 339 -6.40 -8.37 37.18
C ASN A 339 -5.25 -7.93 38.10
N GLY A 340 -4.02 -8.34 37.79
CA GLY A 340 -2.83 -8.01 38.58
C GLY A 340 -2.56 -6.50 38.69
N CYS A 341 -3.03 -5.69 37.73
CA CYS A 341 -2.88 -4.23 37.75
C CYS A 341 -3.73 -3.56 38.84
N LEU A 342 -4.78 -4.22 39.31
CA LEU A 342 -5.65 -3.74 40.39
C LEU A 342 -5.18 -4.19 41.79
N ARG A 343 -4.12 -4.99 41.89
CA ARG A 343 -3.56 -5.44 43.18
C ARG A 343 -2.66 -4.37 43.78
N ASP A 344 -3.30 -3.40 44.43
CA ASP A 344 -2.71 -2.26 45.13
C ASP A 344 -1.46 -1.70 44.42
N PRO A 345 -1.64 -1.12 43.22
CA PRO A 345 -0.53 -0.62 42.41
C PRO A 345 0.17 0.58 43.05
N THR A 346 1.47 0.72 42.80
CA THR A 346 2.28 1.85 43.28
C THR A 346 1.89 3.15 42.56
N LEU A 347 1.68 4.22 43.35
CA LEU A 347 1.32 5.57 42.88
C LEU A 347 2.51 6.52 42.90
N TYR A 348 3.32 6.46 43.95
CA TYR A 348 4.50 7.30 44.12
C TYR A 348 5.69 6.49 44.62
N ARG A 349 6.88 6.89 44.16
CA ARG A 349 8.19 6.38 44.60
C ARG A 349 9.05 7.52 45.11
N CYS A 350 9.85 7.26 46.13
CA CYS A 350 10.84 8.21 46.62
C CYS A 350 12.17 8.01 45.88
N LYS A 351 12.71 9.07 45.30
CA LYS A 351 14.01 9.10 44.63
C LYS A 351 14.69 10.44 44.88
N ASN A 352 15.91 10.42 45.40
CA ASN A 352 16.69 11.63 45.64
C ASN A 352 17.45 12.14 44.40
N ALA A 353 17.04 11.73 43.20
CA ALA A 353 17.60 12.21 41.95
C ALA A 353 17.04 13.59 41.57
N PRO A 354 17.87 14.51 41.01
CA PRO A 354 17.39 15.76 40.44
C PRO A 354 16.58 15.47 39.16
N HIS A 355 15.48 16.19 38.99
CA HIS A 355 14.67 16.16 37.77
C HIS A 355 15.19 17.20 36.76
N PRO A 356 15.21 16.89 35.44
CA PRO A 356 15.73 17.83 34.43
C PRO A 356 15.11 19.23 34.49
N ARG A 357 13.78 19.31 34.63
CA ARG A 357 13.04 20.58 34.75
C ARG A 357 12.86 21.13 36.17
N THR A 358 12.44 20.29 37.11
CA THR A 358 12.06 20.74 38.47
C THR A 358 13.23 20.68 39.46
N GLY A 359 14.42 20.31 39.02
CA GLY A 359 15.64 20.26 39.83
C GLY A 359 15.46 19.35 41.04
N THR A 360 15.81 19.86 42.22
CA THR A 360 15.70 19.11 43.49
C THR A 360 14.42 19.40 44.26
N THR A 361 13.44 20.08 43.64
CA THR A 361 12.18 20.51 44.30
C THR A 361 11.39 19.33 44.85
N TYR A 362 11.39 18.20 44.14
CA TYR A 362 10.66 17.00 44.51
C TYR A 362 11.61 15.85 44.83
N LYS A 363 11.26 15.07 45.87
CA LYS A 363 11.91 13.80 46.22
C LYS A 363 11.00 12.59 45.96
N VAL A 364 9.73 12.85 45.67
CA VAL A 364 8.72 11.84 45.35
C VAL A 364 8.21 12.08 43.94
N TYR A 365 8.15 11.00 43.16
CA TYR A 365 7.74 11.05 41.76
C TYR A 365 6.58 10.10 41.50
N PRO A 366 5.53 10.54 40.80
CA PRO A 366 4.41 9.68 40.50
C PRO A 366 4.81 8.58 39.51
N THR A 367 4.08 7.48 39.52
CA THR A 367 4.18 6.46 38.46
C THR A 367 3.37 6.89 37.24
N TYR A 368 3.75 6.37 36.07
CA TYR A 368 3.01 6.57 34.81
C TYR A 368 1.52 6.25 34.97
N ASP A 369 1.20 5.11 35.60
CA ASP A 369 -0.18 4.65 35.76
C ASP A 369 -1.04 5.58 36.61
N PHE A 370 -0.43 6.33 37.54
CA PHE A 370 -1.14 7.31 38.36
C PHE A 370 -1.19 8.70 37.71
N ALA A 371 -0.10 9.15 37.11
CA ALA A 371 -0.03 10.48 36.49
C ALA A 371 -0.87 10.59 35.21
N CYS A 372 -0.78 9.59 34.33
CA CYS A 372 -1.42 9.59 33.01
C CYS A 372 -2.94 9.89 33.05
N PRO A 373 -3.78 9.22 33.86
CA PRO A 373 -5.21 9.52 33.92
C PRO A 373 -5.53 10.93 34.42
N ILE A 374 -4.75 11.45 35.39
CA ILE A 374 -4.93 12.80 35.93
C ILE A 374 -4.62 13.82 34.86
N VAL A 375 -3.47 13.69 34.20
CA VAL A 375 -3.03 14.67 33.20
C VAL A 375 -3.90 14.60 31.94
N ASP A 376 -4.26 13.41 31.45
CA ASP A 376 -5.21 13.26 30.34
C ASP A 376 -6.56 13.94 30.67
N SER A 377 -7.02 13.84 31.92
CA SER A 377 -8.24 14.51 32.38
C SER A 377 -8.09 16.04 32.36
N LEU A 378 -7.03 16.58 32.97
CA LEU A 378 -6.74 18.01 33.11
C LEU A 378 -6.52 18.71 31.77
N GLU A 379 -5.79 18.08 30.87
CA GLU A 379 -5.45 18.64 29.54
C GLU A 379 -6.61 18.58 28.55
N GLY A 380 -7.77 18.06 28.96
CA GLY A 380 -8.94 17.98 28.09
C GLY A 380 -8.85 16.87 27.03
N VAL A 381 -7.92 15.91 27.16
CA VAL A 381 -7.82 14.75 26.26
C VAL A 381 -9.17 14.04 26.19
N THR A 382 -9.73 13.93 24.99
CA THR A 382 -11.00 13.22 24.76
C THR A 382 -10.76 11.74 24.47
N HIS A 383 -9.71 11.44 23.71
CA HIS A 383 -9.39 10.11 23.22
C HIS A 383 -7.91 9.80 23.51
N ALA A 384 -7.69 8.95 24.49
CA ALA A 384 -6.38 8.46 24.91
C ALA A 384 -5.99 7.25 24.05
N LEU A 385 -5.31 7.50 22.92
CA LEU A 385 -4.83 6.43 22.04
C LEU A 385 -3.61 5.74 22.67
N ARG A 386 -3.63 4.41 22.80
CA ARG A 386 -2.51 3.63 23.35
C ARG A 386 -2.36 2.25 22.71
N THR A 387 -1.22 1.58 22.96
CA THR A 387 -1.02 0.23 22.46
C THR A 387 -1.78 -0.81 23.29
N THR A 388 -2.19 -1.92 22.68
CA THR A 388 -2.90 -3.05 23.32
C THR A 388 -2.14 -3.71 24.48
N GLU A 389 -0.87 -3.38 24.70
CA GLU A 389 -0.10 -3.89 25.85
C GLU A 389 -0.52 -3.24 27.17
N TYR A 390 -1.27 -2.14 27.11
CA TYR A 390 -1.82 -1.47 28.27
C TYR A 390 -3.26 -1.93 28.59
N HIS A 391 -3.79 -2.93 27.89
CA HIS A 391 -5.19 -3.37 28.04
C HIS A 391 -5.56 -3.71 29.49
N ASP A 392 -4.74 -4.50 30.17
CA ASP A 392 -4.97 -4.88 31.57
C ASP A 392 -4.96 -3.67 32.53
N ARG A 393 -4.42 -2.52 32.07
CA ARG A 393 -4.37 -1.25 32.83
C ARG A 393 -5.56 -0.34 32.51
N ASP A 394 -6.49 -0.71 31.64
CA ASP A 394 -7.67 0.10 31.30
C ASP A 394 -8.55 0.26 32.56
N GLU A 395 -8.82 -0.85 33.27
CA GLU A 395 -9.58 -0.84 34.51
C GLU A 395 -8.90 0.00 35.59
N GLN A 396 -7.58 -0.13 35.73
CA GLN A 396 -6.77 0.66 36.66
C GLN A 396 -6.87 2.16 36.35
N PHE A 397 -6.78 2.53 35.07
CA PHE A 397 -6.91 3.90 34.63
C PHE A 397 -8.26 4.49 35.03
N TYR A 398 -9.37 3.77 34.76
CA TYR A 398 -10.71 4.25 35.12
C TYR A 398 -10.99 4.24 36.62
N TRP A 399 -10.38 3.32 37.39
CA TRP A 399 -10.44 3.35 38.85
C TRP A 399 -9.91 4.68 39.40
N PHE A 400 -8.79 5.18 38.88
CA PHE A 400 -8.26 6.49 39.29
C PHE A 400 -9.20 7.64 38.92
N ILE A 401 -9.79 7.60 37.72
CA ILE A 401 -10.77 8.62 37.29
C ILE A 401 -11.95 8.69 38.26
N GLU A 402 -12.52 7.53 38.60
CA GLU A 402 -13.68 7.42 39.49
C GLU A 402 -13.33 7.77 40.94
N ALA A 403 -12.22 7.25 41.45
CA ALA A 403 -11.77 7.48 42.81
C ALA A 403 -11.48 8.96 43.09
N LEU A 404 -10.94 9.69 42.09
CA LEU A 404 -10.62 11.11 42.19
C LEU A 404 -11.80 12.03 41.84
N GLY A 405 -12.80 11.52 41.11
CA GLY A 405 -13.96 12.30 40.64
C GLY A 405 -13.60 13.26 39.51
N ILE A 406 -12.71 12.86 38.61
CA ILE A 406 -12.21 13.70 37.50
C ILE A 406 -12.87 13.33 36.16
N ARG A 407 -12.69 14.17 35.13
CA ARG A 407 -13.28 13.96 33.80
C ARG A 407 -12.75 12.66 33.17
N LYS A 408 -13.64 11.86 32.58
CA LYS A 408 -13.33 10.57 31.97
C LYS A 408 -12.96 10.70 30.48
N PRO A 409 -11.69 10.51 30.08
CA PRO A 409 -11.32 10.36 28.67
C PRO A 409 -11.67 8.96 28.15
N HIS A 410 -11.91 8.81 26.86
CA HIS A 410 -12.08 7.51 26.22
C HIS A 410 -10.72 6.89 25.88
N ILE A 411 -10.43 5.70 26.39
CA ILE A 411 -9.26 4.93 25.95
C ILE A 411 -9.58 4.24 24.63
N TRP A 412 -8.64 4.35 23.69
CA TRP A 412 -8.68 3.55 22.48
C TRP A 412 -7.36 2.84 22.19
N GLU A 413 -7.46 1.55 21.91
CA GLU A 413 -6.30 0.69 21.74
C GLU A 413 -6.03 0.35 20.28
N TYR A 414 -4.75 0.31 19.92
CA TYR A 414 -4.27 -0.18 18.63
C TYR A 414 -3.04 -1.09 18.83
N ALA A 415 -2.82 -2.03 17.90
CA ALA A 415 -1.67 -2.91 17.98
C ALA A 415 -0.36 -2.14 17.74
N ARG A 416 0.68 -2.49 18.48
CA ARG A 416 2.04 -2.01 18.22
C ARG A 416 2.48 -2.44 16.81
N LEU A 417 3.29 -1.59 16.15
CA LEU A 417 3.96 -1.97 14.90
C LEU A 417 5.10 -2.94 15.22
N ASN A 418 5.04 -4.15 14.65
CA ASN A 418 6.13 -5.12 14.68
C ASN A 418 6.60 -5.39 13.25
N LEU A 419 7.90 -5.38 13.03
CA LEU A 419 8.51 -5.69 11.74
C LEU A 419 9.43 -6.90 11.85
N ASN A 420 9.53 -7.66 10.78
CA ASN A 420 10.46 -8.78 10.68
C ASN A 420 11.91 -8.31 10.54
N ASN A 421 12.86 -9.17 10.94
CA ASN A 421 14.30 -8.97 10.80
C ASN A 421 14.82 -7.67 11.45
N THR A 422 14.15 -7.21 12.51
CA THR A 422 14.55 -6.01 13.26
C THR A 422 14.16 -6.11 14.73
N VAL A 423 14.65 -5.16 15.54
CA VAL A 423 14.30 -5.02 16.96
C VAL A 423 13.93 -3.57 17.24
N LEU A 424 12.84 -3.34 17.96
CA LEU A 424 12.39 -1.99 18.37
C LEU A 424 12.70 -1.66 19.84
N SER A 425 13.17 -2.66 20.61
CA SER A 425 13.49 -2.46 22.01
C SER A 425 14.68 -1.51 22.17
N LYS A 426 14.48 -0.40 22.90
CA LYS A 426 15.55 0.58 23.21
C LYS A 426 16.81 -0.11 23.74
N ARG A 427 16.67 -1.04 24.71
CA ARG A 427 17.80 -1.81 25.27
C ARG A 427 18.61 -2.55 24.21
N LYS A 428 17.94 -3.17 23.22
CA LYS A 428 18.62 -3.91 22.15
C LYS A 428 19.28 -2.96 21.15
N LEU A 429 18.63 -1.83 20.83
CA LEU A 429 19.18 -0.81 19.93
C LEU A 429 20.42 -0.12 20.52
N THR A 430 20.37 0.27 21.80
CA THR A 430 21.53 0.85 22.50
C THR A 430 22.72 -0.11 22.45
N TRP A 431 22.49 -1.41 22.67
CA TRP A 431 23.55 -2.41 22.58
C TRP A 431 24.22 -2.46 21.20
N PHE A 432 23.47 -2.35 20.10
CA PHE A 432 24.05 -2.33 18.75
C PHE A 432 24.98 -1.12 18.54
N VAL A 433 24.60 0.05 19.08
CA VAL A 433 25.41 1.28 19.03
C VAL A 433 26.67 1.12 19.90
N ASP A 434 26.51 0.70 21.16
CA ASP A 434 27.62 0.56 22.10
C ASP A 434 28.67 -0.46 21.66
N GLN A 435 28.25 -1.49 20.92
CA GLN A 435 29.17 -2.51 20.37
C GLN A 435 29.77 -2.13 19.00
N GLY A 436 29.39 -0.99 18.41
CA GLY A 436 29.92 -0.53 17.13
C GLY A 436 29.49 -1.38 15.92
N TYR A 437 28.37 -2.11 16.01
CA TYR A 437 27.80 -2.82 14.85
C TYR A 437 27.10 -1.87 13.87
N VAL A 438 26.80 -0.65 14.32
CA VAL A 438 26.21 0.44 13.54
C VAL A 438 26.96 1.73 13.78
N ASP A 439 26.82 2.67 12.85
CA ASP A 439 27.54 3.96 12.89
C ASP A 439 26.95 4.90 13.95
N GLY A 440 25.67 4.71 14.31
CA GLY A 440 24.95 5.56 15.26
C GLY A 440 23.44 5.30 15.24
N TRP A 441 22.69 6.21 15.86
CA TRP A 441 21.22 6.12 15.94
C TRP A 441 20.51 6.48 14.63
N ASP A 442 21.20 7.16 13.72
CA ASP A 442 20.74 7.52 12.39
C ASP A 442 21.22 6.52 11.32
N ASP A 443 21.83 5.40 11.69
CA ASP A 443 22.27 4.37 10.76
C ASP A 443 21.09 3.91 9.87
N PRO A 444 21.24 3.85 8.54
CA PRO A 444 20.17 3.44 7.62
C PRO A 444 19.57 2.06 7.87
N ARG A 445 20.29 1.19 8.58
CA ARG A 445 19.83 -0.15 8.97
C ARG A 445 18.94 -0.14 10.22
N PHE A 446 18.95 0.94 10.99
CA PHE A 446 18.15 1.08 12.21
C PHE A 446 16.68 1.40 11.89
N PRO A 447 15.75 0.88 12.71
CA PRO A 447 14.33 1.21 12.61
C PRO A 447 13.98 2.56 13.28
N THR A 448 14.98 3.39 13.58
CA THR A 448 14.79 4.75 14.09
C THR A 448 14.17 5.63 13.03
N VAL A 449 13.48 6.71 13.42
CA VAL A 449 12.94 7.70 12.45
C VAL A 449 14.06 8.24 11.58
N ARG A 450 15.18 8.64 12.20
CA ARG A 450 16.36 9.15 11.48
C ARG A 450 16.96 8.10 10.54
N GLY A 451 17.13 6.86 10.99
CA GLY A 451 17.69 5.78 10.19
C GLY A 451 16.86 5.49 8.93
N VAL A 452 15.54 5.33 9.08
CA VAL A 452 14.68 5.04 7.92
C VAL A 452 14.59 6.22 6.96
N LEU A 453 14.53 7.46 7.46
CA LEU A 453 14.52 8.67 6.61
C LEU A 453 15.85 8.84 5.88
N ARG A 454 16.99 8.65 6.57
CA ARG A 454 18.34 8.68 5.95
C ARG A 454 18.51 7.58 4.90
N ARG A 455 17.86 6.42 5.08
CA ARG A 455 17.80 5.35 4.07
C ARG A 455 16.95 5.72 2.84
N GLY A 456 16.17 6.80 2.90
CA GLY A 456 15.33 7.28 1.79
C GLY A 456 13.84 6.99 1.93
N MET A 457 13.37 6.65 3.14
CA MET A 457 11.94 6.71 3.45
C MET A 457 11.47 8.17 3.37
N THR A 458 10.37 8.42 2.65
CA THR A 458 9.71 9.73 2.65
C THR A 458 8.68 9.80 3.76
N VAL A 459 8.45 10.99 4.30
CA VAL A 459 7.42 11.24 5.31
C VAL A 459 6.04 10.88 4.75
N ASP A 460 5.76 11.23 3.50
CA ASP A 460 4.49 10.89 2.84
C ASP A 460 4.32 9.39 2.64
N GLY A 461 5.39 8.67 2.26
CA GLY A 461 5.38 7.21 2.15
C GLY A 461 5.05 6.56 3.49
N LEU A 462 5.65 7.06 4.58
CA LEU A 462 5.39 6.59 5.94
C LEU A 462 3.96 6.93 6.42
N LYS A 463 3.47 8.15 6.16
CA LYS A 463 2.10 8.58 6.43
C LYS A 463 1.08 7.69 5.71
N GLN A 464 1.29 7.42 4.42
CA GLN A 464 0.42 6.53 3.64
C GLN A 464 0.44 5.11 4.19
N PHE A 465 1.61 4.59 4.58
CA PHE A 465 1.71 3.26 5.20
C PHE A 465 0.95 3.16 6.53
N ILE A 466 1.12 4.14 7.42
CA ILE A 466 0.42 4.16 8.72
C ILE A 466 -1.08 4.31 8.52
N ALA A 467 -1.49 5.16 7.56
CA ALA A 467 -2.88 5.28 7.20
C ALA A 467 -3.47 3.98 6.65
N ALA A 468 -2.70 3.24 5.83
CA ALA A 468 -3.09 1.91 5.34
C ALA A 468 -3.19 0.85 6.44
N GLN A 469 -2.37 0.97 7.49
CA GLN A 469 -2.44 0.07 8.62
C GLN A 469 -3.67 0.35 9.51
N GLY A 470 -4.03 1.63 9.67
CA GLY A 470 -5.14 2.07 10.50
C GLY A 470 -4.96 1.77 12.00
N GLY A 471 -6.09 1.74 12.71
CA GLY A 471 -6.15 1.57 14.17
C GLY A 471 -6.42 0.13 14.63
N SER A 472 -6.08 -0.88 13.82
CA SER A 472 -6.36 -2.29 14.14
C SER A 472 -5.73 -2.73 15.48
N ARG A 473 -6.47 -3.53 16.25
CA ARG A 473 -6.00 -4.16 17.49
C ARG A 473 -5.25 -5.49 17.26
N SER A 474 -5.23 -6.00 16.03
CA SER A 474 -4.54 -7.24 15.70
C SER A 474 -3.02 -7.03 15.66
N VAL A 475 -2.30 -7.74 16.52
CA VAL A 475 -0.83 -7.77 16.50
C VAL A 475 -0.38 -8.63 15.33
N VAL A 476 0.31 -8.02 14.38
CA VAL A 476 0.83 -8.68 13.17
C VAL A 476 2.28 -8.25 12.98
N ASN A 477 3.13 -9.23 12.66
CA ASN A 477 4.48 -8.98 12.21
C ASN A 477 4.46 -8.69 10.72
N MET A 478 4.97 -7.53 10.32
CA MET A 478 4.93 -7.08 8.93
C MET A 478 6.31 -7.16 8.28
N GLU A 479 6.31 -7.43 6.98
CA GLU A 479 7.52 -7.36 6.16
C GLU A 479 7.87 -5.91 5.81
N TRP A 480 9.17 -5.63 5.73
CA TRP A 480 9.68 -4.34 5.28
C TRP A 480 9.23 -3.99 3.85
N ASP A 481 9.05 -4.99 2.99
CA ASP A 481 8.63 -4.76 1.60
C ASP A 481 7.34 -3.97 1.48
N LYS A 482 6.41 -4.18 2.43
CA LYS A 482 5.14 -3.47 2.42
C LYS A 482 5.35 -1.97 2.66
N ILE A 483 6.16 -1.57 3.64
CA ILE A 483 6.41 -0.15 3.90
C ILE A 483 7.16 0.51 2.74
N TRP A 484 8.14 -0.18 2.16
CA TRP A 484 8.89 0.30 1.00
C TRP A 484 8.04 0.43 -0.26
N SER A 485 7.05 -0.45 -0.46
CA SER A 485 6.10 -0.34 -1.57
C SER A 485 5.23 0.93 -1.50
N PHE A 486 4.91 1.42 -0.29
CA PHE A 486 4.24 2.71 -0.13
C PHE A 486 5.18 3.87 -0.44
N ASN A 487 6.44 3.79 0.00
CA ASN A 487 7.44 4.78 -0.33
C ASN A 487 7.67 4.90 -1.85
N LYS A 488 7.77 3.77 -2.55
CA LYS A 488 7.91 3.71 -4.02
C LYS A 488 6.81 4.50 -4.74
N LYS A 489 5.56 4.41 -4.28
CA LYS A 489 4.42 5.14 -4.88
C LYS A 489 4.59 6.66 -4.81
N VAL A 490 5.35 7.15 -3.83
CA VAL A 490 5.63 8.58 -3.63
C VAL A 490 6.84 9.01 -4.45
N ILE A 491 7.91 8.22 -4.46
CA ILE A 491 9.18 8.61 -5.09
C ILE A 491 9.22 8.35 -6.61
N ASP A 492 8.59 7.29 -7.11
CA ASP A 492 8.65 6.92 -8.53
C ASP A 492 8.16 8.03 -9.48
N PRO A 493 7.06 8.75 -9.21
CA PRO A 493 6.57 9.83 -10.09
C PRO A 493 7.45 11.09 -10.13
N VAL A 494 8.41 11.23 -9.22
CA VAL A 494 9.18 12.48 -9.04
C VAL A 494 10.70 12.30 -9.10
N ALA A 495 11.23 11.09 -8.90
CA ALA A 495 12.68 10.87 -8.81
C ALA A 495 13.39 11.01 -10.19
N PRO A 496 14.33 11.94 -10.42
CA PRO A 496 15.06 12.02 -11.69
C PRO A 496 15.87 10.73 -12.00
N ARG A 497 15.98 10.39 -13.29
CA ARG A 497 16.62 9.17 -13.80
C ARG A 497 18.05 9.43 -14.28
N PHE A 498 19.00 8.72 -13.69
CA PHE A 498 20.41 8.76 -14.04
C PHE A 498 20.92 7.39 -14.44
N THR A 499 22.13 7.36 -15.00
CA THR A 499 22.82 6.12 -15.36
C THR A 499 24.08 5.99 -14.52
N ALA A 500 24.37 4.78 -14.06
CA ALA A 500 25.67 4.43 -13.51
C ALA A 500 25.98 2.97 -13.86
N LEU A 501 27.24 2.68 -14.17
CA LEU A 501 27.73 1.36 -14.56
C LEU A 501 28.69 0.81 -13.51
N SER A 502 28.65 -0.50 -13.25
CA SER A 502 29.56 -1.12 -12.28
C SER A 502 31.02 -0.98 -12.71
N SER A 503 31.86 -0.37 -11.89
CA SER A 503 33.31 -0.25 -12.19
C SER A 503 34.03 -1.60 -12.19
N SER A 504 33.40 -2.65 -11.66
CA SER A 504 33.98 -4.00 -11.61
C SER A 504 34.12 -4.64 -12.99
N TYR A 505 33.20 -4.34 -13.92
CA TYR A 505 33.20 -4.92 -15.26
C TYR A 505 32.37 -4.04 -16.22
N VAL A 506 33.08 -3.20 -16.98
CA VAL A 506 32.53 -2.38 -18.06
C VAL A 506 33.15 -2.79 -19.40
N VAL A 507 32.37 -2.65 -20.47
CA VAL A 507 32.79 -3.00 -21.83
C VAL A 507 32.66 -1.78 -22.73
N PRO A 508 33.74 -1.38 -23.44
CA PRO A 508 33.67 -0.31 -24.43
C PRO A 508 32.97 -0.78 -25.71
N VAL A 509 32.12 0.09 -26.25
CA VAL A 509 31.42 -0.05 -27.52
C VAL A 509 31.88 1.06 -28.46
N SER A 510 32.39 0.68 -29.63
CA SER A 510 32.79 1.58 -30.71
C SER A 510 31.63 1.78 -31.68
N VAL A 511 31.25 3.04 -31.91
CA VAL A 511 30.20 3.47 -32.85
C VAL A 511 30.80 4.51 -33.81
N PRO A 512 31.55 4.08 -34.84
CA PRO A 512 32.39 5.00 -35.63
C PRO A 512 31.63 6.15 -36.33
N GLU A 513 30.35 5.95 -36.63
CA GLU A 513 29.49 6.94 -37.29
C GLU A 513 28.81 7.93 -36.33
N ALA A 514 28.97 7.76 -35.02
CA ALA A 514 28.45 8.69 -34.03
C ALA A 514 29.36 9.92 -33.90
N THR A 515 28.77 11.11 -34.03
CA THR A 515 29.43 12.39 -33.74
C THR A 515 29.38 12.70 -32.25
N GLU A 516 30.44 13.30 -31.71
CA GLU A 516 30.41 13.81 -30.35
C GLU A 516 29.48 15.02 -30.25
N GLU A 517 28.43 14.90 -29.44
CA GLU A 517 27.44 15.95 -29.22
C GLU A 517 26.77 15.82 -27.85
N MET A 518 26.22 16.93 -27.36
CA MET A 518 25.41 16.99 -26.14
C MET A 518 23.96 17.29 -26.51
N LYS A 519 23.01 16.53 -25.95
CA LYS A 519 21.58 16.85 -26.04
C LYS A 519 20.93 16.87 -24.67
N GLU A 520 19.92 17.71 -24.54
CA GLU A 520 19.05 17.73 -23.37
C GLU A 520 17.95 16.66 -23.48
N VAL A 521 17.83 15.83 -22.45
CA VAL A 521 16.84 14.77 -22.35
C VAL A 521 16.07 14.92 -21.04
N ALA A 522 14.77 14.62 -21.06
CA ALA A 522 13.95 14.63 -19.85
C ALA A 522 14.55 13.74 -18.74
N LYS A 523 14.67 14.30 -17.53
CA LYS A 523 15.10 13.56 -16.34
C LYS A 523 14.10 12.49 -15.93
N HIS A 524 12.82 12.63 -16.28
CA HIS A 524 11.81 11.62 -16.00
C HIS A 524 10.98 11.33 -17.26
N PRO A 525 10.82 10.06 -17.68
CA PRO A 525 10.12 9.70 -18.92
C PRO A 525 8.61 9.96 -18.94
N LYS A 526 8.00 10.37 -17.82
CA LYS A 526 6.55 10.57 -17.69
C LYS A 526 6.19 11.88 -16.97
N ASN A 527 7.18 12.65 -16.55
CA ASN A 527 6.99 13.87 -15.77
C ASN A 527 8.02 14.91 -16.21
N GLU A 528 7.61 15.79 -17.13
CA GLU A 528 8.48 16.81 -17.69
C GLU A 528 8.84 17.90 -16.67
N GLU A 529 8.05 18.07 -15.60
CA GLU A 529 8.30 19.07 -14.54
C GLU A 529 9.59 18.80 -13.74
N VAL A 530 10.09 17.56 -13.74
CA VAL A 530 11.38 17.20 -13.11
C VAL A 530 12.57 17.86 -13.82
N GLY A 531 12.36 18.32 -15.07
CA GLY A 531 13.34 19.06 -15.86
C GLY A 531 14.18 18.18 -16.79
N LEU A 532 15.18 18.82 -17.39
CA LEU A 532 16.08 18.21 -18.37
C LEU A 532 17.45 17.89 -17.75
N LYS A 533 18.18 16.97 -18.37
CA LYS A 533 19.59 16.69 -18.11
C LYS A 533 20.36 16.56 -19.41
N GLU A 534 21.65 16.83 -19.34
CA GLU A 534 22.56 16.68 -20.46
C GLU A 534 22.93 15.20 -20.63
N VAL A 535 22.89 14.72 -21.87
CA VAL A 535 23.38 13.40 -22.26
C VAL A 535 24.38 13.59 -23.39
N TRP A 536 25.58 13.04 -23.20
CA TRP A 536 26.65 13.08 -24.18
C TRP A 536 26.60 11.84 -25.05
N TYR A 537 26.71 12.05 -26.36
CA TYR A 537 26.80 11.02 -27.40
C TYR A 537 28.19 11.11 -28.02
N GLY A 538 28.69 10.00 -28.55
CA GLY A 538 29.99 9.99 -29.21
C GLY A 538 30.38 8.62 -29.74
N PRO A 539 31.54 8.53 -30.40
CA PRO A 539 31.99 7.31 -31.07
C PRO A 539 32.44 6.19 -30.12
N ARG A 540 32.61 6.50 -28.82
CA ARG A 540 33.00 5.53 -27.80
C ARG A 540 32.08 5.65 -26.59
N VAL A 541 31.43 4.56 -26.23
CA VAL A 541 30.57 4.48 -25.05
C VAL A 541 30.87 3.22 -24.24
N LEU A 542 30.48 3.21 -22.97
CA LEU A 542 30.63 2.09 -22.06
C LEU A 542 29.25 1.49 -21.75
N ILE A 543 29.21 0.17 -21.62
CA ILE A 543 28.05 -0.58 -21.13
C ILE A 543 28.49 -1.53 -20.00
N GLU A 544 27.53 -2.04 -19.23
CA GLU A 544 27.84 -3.07 -18.23
C GLU A 544 28.26 -4.38 -18.91
N GLY A 545 29.30 -5.03 -18.37
CA GLY A 545 29.78 -6.28 -18.94
C GLY A 545 28.77 -7.43 -18.82
N ALA A 546 27.95 -7.43 -17.77
CA ALA A 546 26.85 -8.39 -17.63
C ALA A 546 25.79 -8.24 -18.74
N ASP A 547 25.52 -7.01 -19.20
CA ASP A 547 24.66 -6.78 -20.35
C ASP A 547 25.36 -7.21 -21.64
N ALA A 548 26.63 -6.84 -21.80
CA ALA A 548 27.46 -7.16 -22.98
C ALA A 548 27.51 -8.67 -23.27
N GLU A 549 27.57 -9.51 -22.24
CA GLU A 549 27.58 -10.98 -22.36
C GLU A 549 26.27 -11.56 -22.90
N THR A 550 25.16 -10.83 -22.81
CA THR A 550 23.84 -11.28 -23.31
C THR A 550 23.59 -10.91 -24.76
N LEU A 551 24.44 -10.07 -25.35
CA LEU A 551 24.29 -9.56 -26.71
C LEU A 551 24.82 -10.55 -27.75
N THR A 552 24.25 -10.50 -28.94
CA THR A 552 24.68 -11.30 -30.09
C THR A 552 24.98 -10.41 -31.30
N GLU A 553 25.93 -10.85 -32.13
CA GLU A 553 26.22 -10.16 -33.39
C GLU A 553 25.00 -10.19 -34.32
N GLY A 554 24.67 -9.04 -34.91
CA GLY A 554 23.45 -8.81 -35.69
C GLY A 554 22.22 -8.40 -34.88
N GLU A 555 22.28 -8.42 -33.55
CA GLU A 555 21.16 -8.02 -32.68
C GLU A 555 20.94 -6.50 -32.68
N THR A 556 19.68 -6.07 -32.76
CA THR A 556 19.27 -4.69 -32.52
C THR A 556 19.00 -4.47 -31.03
N VAL A 557 19.73 -3.54 -30.43
CA VAL A 557 19.69 -3.22 -29.00
C VAL A 557 19.34 -1.75 -28.82
N THR A 558 18.42 -1.45 -27.89
CA THR A 558 18.08 -0.07 -27.55
C THR A 558 19.00 0.46 -26.46
N PHE A 559 19.78 1.47 -26.80
CA PHE A 559 20.56 2.27 -25.87
C PHE A 559 19.63 3.35 -25.31
N ILE A 560 19.30 3.29 -24.01
CA ILE A 560 18.27 4.17 -23.43
C ILE A 560 18.67 5.64 -23.62
N ASN A 561 17.72 6.48 -24.06
CA ASN A 561 17.92 7.88 -24.43
C ASN A 561 18.81 8.13 -25.67
N TRP A 562 19.25 7.09 -26.39
CA TRP A 562 19.92 7.23 -27.69
C TRP A 562 19.07 6.71 -28.85
N GLY A 563 18.63 5.46 -28.77
CA GLY A 563 17.90 4.80 -29.85
C GLY A 563 18.39 3.38 -30.08
N ASN A 564 18.05 2.83 -31.24
CA ASN A 564 18.43 1.48 -31.62
C ASN A 564 19.82 1.48 -32.29
N LEU A 565 20.67 0.55 -31.84
CA LEU A 565 21.97 0.26 -32.41
C LEU A 565 22.02 -1.23 -32.78
N ILE A 566 22.72 -1.56 -33.86
CA ILE A 566 22.94 -2.94 -34.31
C ILE A 566 24.36 -3.34 -33.94
N ILE A 567 24.49 -4.43 -33.19
CA ILE A 567 25.78 -4.99 -32.80
C ILE A 567 26.41 -5.63 -34.02
N THR A 568 27.55 -5.14 -34.48
CA THR A 568 28.22 -5.65 -35.69
C THR A 568 29.27 -6.69 -35.35
N LYS A 569 29.95 -6.56 -34.21
CA LYS A 569 31.02 -7.46 -33.80
C LYS A 569 31.22 -7.48 -32.29
N ILE A 570 31.52 -8.65 -31.73
CA ILE A 570 31.82 -8.83 -30.29
C ILE A 570 33.22 -9.45 -30.15
N ASN A 571 34.15 -8.70 -29.58
CA ASN A 571 35.52 -9.15 -29.36
C ASN A 571 35.65 -9.70 -27.93
N LYS A 572 36.05 -10.97 -27.79
CA LYS A 572 36.25 -11.62 -26.48
C LYS A 572 37.71 -11.67 -26.07
N ALA A 573 37.97 -11.53 -24.77
CA ALA A 573 39.27 -11.72 -24.15
C ALA A 573 39.61 -13.22 -23.99
N PRO A 574 40.88 -13.57 -23.68
CA PRO A 574 41.31 -14.96 -23.49
C PRO A 574 40.56 -15.72 -22.38
N ASP A 575 39.99 -15.01 -21.41
CA ASP A 575 39.15 -15.55 -20.33
C ASP A 575 37.68 -15.76 -20.74
N SER A 576 37.36 -15.65 -22.04
CA SER A 576 36.02 -15.73 -22.63
C SER A 576 35.06 -14.61 -22.26
N LYS A 577 35.49 -13.59 -21.51
CA LYS A 577 34.69 -12.38 -21.25
C LYS A 577 34.67 -11.45 -22.46
N VAL A 578 33.65 -10.61 -22.56
CA VAL A 578 33.57 -9.62 -23.64
C VAL A 578 34.54 -8.48 -23.34
N ALA A 579 35.44 -8.19 -24.27
CA ALA A 579 36.47 -7.17 -24.11
C ALA A 579 36.10 -5.85 -24.81
N SER A 580 35.44 -5.91 -25.97
CA SER A 580 34.92 -4.75 -26.69
C SER A 580 33.83 -5.14 -27.67
N ILE A 581 33.00 -4.18 -28.06
CA ILE A 581 31.93 -4.35 -29.04
C ILE A 581 32.04 -3.27 -30.12
N GLU A 582 31.70 -3.63 -31.35
CA GLU A 582 31.48 -2.69 -32.44
C GLU A 582 29.97 -2.65 -32.75
N ALA A 583 29.44 -1.46 -32.98
CA ALA A 583 28.03 -1.25 -33.31
C ALA A 583 27.83 -0.14 -34.34
N ARG A 584 26.69 -0.17 -35.03
CA ARG A 584 26.22 0.89 -35.92
C ARG A 584 24.85 1.39 -35.48
N LEU A 585 24.56 2.66 -35.72
CA LEU A 585 23.30 3.32 -35.50
C LEU A 585 22.20 2.76 -36.42
N ASP A 586 21.00 2.65 -35.86
CA ASP A 586 19.75 2.29 -36.55
C ASP A 586 18.62 3.17 -36.00
N LEU A 587 18.84 4.50 -36.03
CA LEU A 587 17.96 5.46 -35.34
C LEU A 587 16.58 5.62 -36.00
N ASP A 588 16.46 5.30 -37.29
CA ASP A 588 15.18 5.28 -38.01
C ASP A 588 14.26 4.17 -37.51
N ASN A 589 14.84 3.08 -36.99
CA ASN A 589 14.10 1.99 -36.40
C ASN A 589 13.61 2.36 -34.99
N LYS A 590 12.33 2.74 -34.91
CA LYS A 590 11.67 3.12 -33.65
C LYS A 590 10.96 1.95 -32.94
N ASP A 591 11.21 0.69 -33.33
CA ASP A 591 10.70 -0.47 -32.59
C ASP A 591 11.53 -0.70 -31.30
N TYR A 592 11.16 0.01 -30.24
CA TYR A 592 11.78 -0.13 -28.91
C TYR A 592 11.08 -1.19 -28.04
N LYS A 593 10.07 -1.90 -28.55
CA LYS A 593 9.27 -2.85 -27.75
C LYS A 593 9.83 -4.27 -27.81
N LYS A 594 10.48 -4.63 -28.92
CA LYS A 594 11.01 -5.97 -29.16
C LYS A 594 12.51 -6.11 -28.92
N THR A 595 13.18 -5.01 -28.63
CA THR A 595 14.63 -4.91 -28.46
C THR A 595 15.04 -4.99 -26.99
N THR A 596 16.20 -5.57 -26.74
CA THR A 596 16.86 -5.53 -25.43
C THR A 596 17.22 -4.08 -25.10
N LYS A 597 16.93 -3.60 -23.88
CA LYS A 597 17.24 -2.22 -23.46
C LYS A 597 18.40 -2.20 -22.49
N ILE A 598 19.42 -1.39 -22.77
CA ILE A 598 20.60 -1.27 -21.93
C ILE A 598 20.91 0.17 -21.57
N THR A 599 21.59 0.33 -20.44
CA THR A 599 22.17 1.60 -19.97
C THR A 599 23.59 1.74 -20.48
N TRP A 600 24.00 2.97 -20.75
CA TRP A 600 25.31 3.29 -21.32
C TRP A 600 25.80 4.66 -20.83
N LEU A 601 27.10 4.91 -20.92
CA LEU A 601 27.74 6.20 -20.63
C LEU A 601 28.76 6.53 -21.72
N ALA A 602 28.81 7.77 -22.20
CA ALA A 602 29.83 8.19 -23.16
C ALA A 602 31.21 8.30 -22.51
N GLU A 603 32.24 7.88 -23.25
CA GLU A 603 33.64 8.09 -22.88
C GLU A 603 34.16 9.33 -23.62
N THR A 604 34.04 10.50 -22.99
CA THR A 604 34.52 11.80 -23.53
C THR A 604 35.25 12.61 -22.46
N SER A 605 36.25 13.40 -22.88
CA SER A 605 36.95 14.37 -22.04
C SER A 605 36.08 15.60 -21.70
N SER A 606 35.07 15.91 -22.52
CA SER A 606 34.14 17.03 -22.33
C SER A 606 33.25 16.84 -21.10
N ALA A 607 32.97 15.59 -20.74
CA ALA A 607 32.11 15.22 -19.63
C ALA A 607 32.63 13.96 -18.93
N PRO A 608 33.65 14.09 -18.05
CA PRO A 608 34.26 12.94 -17.38
C PRO A 608 33.26 12.23 -16.48
N LEU A 609 33.34 10.89 -16.47
CA LEU A 609 32.49 10.03 -15.65
C LEU A 609 32.72 10.30 -14.16
N LEU A 610 31.64 10.34 -13.39
CA LEU A 610 31.70 10.67 -11.97
C LEU A 610 31.96 9.42 -11.12
N PRO A 611 32.88 9.43 -10.15
CA PRO A 611 33.01 8.32 -9.21
C PRO A 611 31.82 8.29 -8.25
N VAL A 612 31.14 7.13 -8.21
CA VAL A 612 29.95 6.91 -7.39
C VAL A 612 30.14 5.65 -6.54
N ILE A 613 29.67 5.68 -5.29
CA ILE A 613 29.59 4.50 -4.42
C ILE A 613 28.11 4.24 -4.13
N CYS A 614 27.61 3.11 -4.58
CA CYS A 614 26.27 2.64 -4.23
C CYS A 614 26.36 1.72 -3.00
N VAL A 615 25.60 2.01 -1.96
CA VAL A 615 25.55 1.23 -0.73
C VAL A 615 24.21 0.50 -0.64
N ASN A 616 24.27 -0.82 -0.50
CA ASN A 616 23.11 -1.67 -0.25
C ASN A 616 23.13 -2.19 1.19
N TYR A 617 21.97 -2.14 1.83
CA TYR A 617 21.79 -2.54 3.23
C TYR A 617 20.93 -3.78 3.35
N GLN A 618 21.47 -4.80 3.99
CA GLN A 618 20.73 -5.98 4.42
C GLN A 618 20.23 -5.84 5.86
N PRO A 619 19.23 -6.62 6.29
CA PRO A 619 18.76 -6.58 7.67
C PRO A 619 19.87 -6.91 8.68
N LEU A 620 19.89 -6.21 9.81
CA LEU A 620 20.83 -6.45 10.91
C LEU A 620 20.56 -7.75 11.67
N ILE A 621 19.32 -8.25 11.61
CA ILE A 621 18.91 -9.49 12.24
C ILE A 621 18.57 -10.51 11.15
N THR A 622 19.20 -11.68 11.20
CA THR A 622 19.00 -12.76 10.22
C THR A 622 17.71 -13.54 10.46
N LYS A 623 17.27 -13.64 11.72
CA LYS A 623 16.01 -14.31 12.10
C LYS A 623 14.81 -13.37 11.92
N ALA A 624 13.77 -13.84 11.22
CA ALA A 624 12.59 -13.04 10.92
C ALA A 624 11.87 -12.52 12.18
N VAL A 625 11.69 -13.37 13.20
CA VAL A 625 11.03 -13.01 14.45
C VAL A 625 11.87 -13.46 15.63
N ILE A 626 12.25 -12.51 16.49
CA ILE A 626 12.94 -12.78 17.75
C ILE A 626 11.90 -13.01 18.85
N THR A 627 11.86 -14.22 19.39
CA THR A 627 10.96 -14.60 20.50
C THR A 627 11.56 -14.25 21.86
N LYS A 628 10.84 -14.55 22.96
CA LYS A 628 11.29 -14.22 24.32
C LYS A 628 12.48 -15.07 24.77
N ASP A 629 12.57 -16.30 24.28
CA ASP A 629 13.60 -17.27 24.66
C ASP A 629 14.87 -17.14 23.81
N ASP A 630 14.83 -16.31 22.77
CA ASP A 630 15.94 -16.07 21.86
C ASP A 630 16.90 -15.00 22.41
N ASP A 631 18.21 -15.31 22.43
CA ASP A 631 19.22 -14.26 22.49
C ASP A 631 19.43 -13.67 21.08
N PHE A 632 19.01 -12.42 20.90
CA PHE A 632 19.12 -11.72 19.63
C PHE A 632 20.58 -11.59 19.13
N LYS A 633 21.56 -11.71 20.03
CA LYS A 633 22.99 -11.62 19.72
C LYS A 633 23.48 -12.75 18.82
N GLU A 634 22.80 -13.89 18.81
CA GLU A 634 23.13 -15.04 17.95
C GLU A 634 22.73 -14.82 16.49
N TYR A 635 21.84 -13.86 16.23
CA TYR A 635 21.22 -13.64 14.92
C TYR A 635 21.69 -12.36 14.23
N ILE A 636 22.90 -11.88 14.56
CA ILE A 636 23.45 -10.65 14.00
C ILE A 636 24.01 -10.89 12.60
N ASN A 637 23.59 -10.07 11.64
CA ASN A 637 24.18 -10.02 10.31
C ASN A 637 25.40 -9.09 10.27
N LYS A 638 26.60 -9.68 10.25
CA LYS A 638 27.87 -8.95 10.17
C LYS A 638 28.14 -8.36 8.76
N ASN A 639 27.50 -8.88 7.72
CA ASN A 639 27.67 -8.45 6.33
C ASN A 639 26.45 -7.65 5.86
N SER A 640 25.99 -6.72 6.70
CA SER A 640 24.75 -5.97 6.47
C SER A 640 24.91 -4.70 5.63
N LYS A 641 26.14 -4.33 5.25
CA LYS A 641 26.47 -3.19 4.39
C LYS A 641 27.34 -3.67 3.24
N LEU A 642 26.89 -3.45 2.00
CA LEU A 642 27.60 -3.82 0.79
C LEU A 642 27.83 -2.56 -0.05
N GLU A 643 29.06 -2.33 -0.46
CA GLU A 643 29.44 -1.14 -1.24
C GLU A 643 29.87 -1.57 -2.65
N GLU A 644 29.30 -0.92 -3.66
CA GLU A 644 29.65 -1.12 -5.07
C GLU A 644 30.19 0.18 -5.65
N LYS A 645 31.39 0.12 -6.23
CA LYS A 645 31.99 1.25 -6.96
C LYS A 645 31.43 1.32 -8.37
N MET A 646 31.04 2.52 -8.76
CA MET A 646 30.29 2.79 -9.97
C MET A 646 30.91 3.95 -10.74
N LEU A 647 30.79 3.89 -12.07
CA LEU A 647 31.01 5.02 -12.97
C LEU A 647 29.65 5.68 -13.23
N GLY A 648 29.50 6.93 -12.85
CA GLY A 648 28.24 7.67 -12.88
C GLY A 648 28.15 8.66 -14.03
N ASP A 649 26.90 8.94 -14.44
CA ASP A 649 26.53 10.07 -15.28
C ASP A 649 27.11 11.39 -14.72
N PRO A 650 27.77 12.24 -15.54
CA PRO A 650 28.35 13.51 -15.09
C PRO A 650 27.35 14.43 -14.37
N CYS A 651 26.06 14.35 -14.73
CA CYS A 651 24.99 15.14 -14.10
C CYS A 651 24.79 14.79 -12.62
N LEU A 652 25.26 13.63 -12.14
CA LEU A 652 25.21 13.25 -10.73
C LEU A 652 26.02 14.21 -9.84
N LYS A 653 26.95 14.99 -10.41
CA LYS A 653 27.72 16.02 -9.68
C LYS A 653 26.83 17.12 -9.10
N SER A 654 25.63 17.31 -9.67
CA SER A 654 24.67 18.33 -9.23
C SER A 654 23.81 17.89 -8.03
N LEU A 655 23.89 16.62 -7.62
CA LEU A 655 23.08 16.10 -6.53
C LEU A 655 23.48 16.71 -5.19
N LYS A 656 22.46 16.96 -4.37
CA LYS A 656 22.59 17.40 -2.99
C LYS A 656 22.25 16.25 -2.04
N LYS A 657 22.77 16.34 -0.82
CA LYS A 657 22.39 15.42 0.25
C LYS A 657 20.86 15.42 0.43
N GLY A 658 20.26 14.24 0.42
CA GLY A 658 18.82 14.04 0.53
C GLY A 658 18.09 13.90 -0.82
N ASP A 659 18.74 14.21 -1.95
CA ASP A 659 18.10 14.03 -3.27
C ASP A 659 17.83 12.54 -3.54
N ILE A 660 16.58 12.23 -3.90
CA ILE A 660 16.14 10.89 -4.28
C ILE A 660 16.16 10.78 -5.80
N ILE A 661 16.85 9.76 -6.30
CA ILE A 661 17.03 9.50 -7.73
C ILE A 661 16.69 8.05 -8.08
N GLN A 662 16.55 7.78 -9.36
CA GLN A 662 16.54 6.42 -9.89
C GLN A 662 17.76 6.19 -10.77
N LEU A 663 18.59 5.21 -10.43
CA LEU A 663 19.55 4.66 -11.37
C LEU A 663 18.82 3.68 -12.29
N GLN A 664 18.75 4.00 -13.58
CA GLN A 664 17.98 3.24 -14.55
C GLN A 664 18.40 1.77 -14.56
N ARG A 665 17.41 0.87 -14.60
CA ARG A 665 17.57 -0.60 -14.50
C ARG A 665 18.22 -1.13 -13.21
N ARG A 666 18.59 -0.27 -12.25
CA ARG A 666 19.13 -0.67 -10.94
C ARG A 666 18.12 -0.49 -9.82
N GLY A 667 17.64 0.73 -9.59
CA GLY A 667 16.68 1.00 -8.52
C GLY A 667 16.68 2.46 -8.06
N PHE A 668 16.06 2.69 -6.91
CA PHE A 668 16.00 4.02 -6.29
C PHE A 668 17.14 4.21 -5.29
N TYR A 669 17.65 5.42 -5.22
CA TYR A 669 18.75 5.78 -4.34
C TYR A 669 18.52 7.16 -3.72
N ILE A 670 19.01 7.37 -2.50
CA ILE A 670 19.13 8.69 -1.87
C ILE A 670 20.60 9.09 -1.79
N CYS A 671 20.92 10.34 -2.10
CA CYS A 671 22.26 10.88 -1.94
C CYS A 671 22.55 11.12 -0.44
N ASP A 672 23.43 10.33 0.15
CA ASP A 672 23.87 10.53 1.55
C ASP A 672 25.07 11.50 1.62
N GLN A 673 25.95 11.41 0.63
CA GLN A 673 27.10 12.29 0.46
C GLN A 673 27.18 12.76 -1.00
N PRO A 674 27.09 14.08 -1.26
CA PRO A 674 27.27 14.61 -2.60
C PRO A 674 28.73 14.47 -3.04
N TYR A 675 28.97 14.54 -4.36
CA TYR A 675 30.33 14.57 -4.88
C TYR A 675 31.05 15.86 -4.43
N GLU A 676 32.32 15.72 -4.03
CA GLU A 676 33.20 16.86 -3.82
C GLU A 676 34.45 16.70 -4.69
N PRO A 677 34.90 17.78 -5.36
CA PRO A 677 36.14 17.75 -6.12
C PRO A 677 37.34 17.51 -5.18
N ILE A 678 38.51 17.28 -5.79
CA ILE A 678 39.76 17.04 -5.05
C ILE A 678 39.95 18.09 -3.96
N SER A 679 39.93 17.63 -2.71
CA SER A 679 40.13 18.52 -1.55
C SER A 679 41.61 18.92 -1.46
N PRO A 680 41.91 20.21 -1.27
CA PRO A 680 43.28 20.68 -1.03
C PRO A 680 43.93 20.04 0.21
N ASN A 681 43.13 19.58 1.17
CA ASN A 681 43.62 19.00 2.42
C ASN A 681 43.91 17.51 2.31
N SER A 682 43.06 16.75 1.60
CA SER A 682 43.20 15.29 1.48
C SER A 682 43.87 14.85 0.19
N CYS A 683 44.00 15.75 -0.80
CA CYS A 683 44.46 15.49 -2.17
C CYS A 683 43.67 14.37 -2.86
N LYS A 684 42.42 14.13 -2.45
CA LYS A 684 41.52 13.11 -3.00
C LYS A 684 40.17 13.73 -3.30
N GLU A 685 39.53 13.28 -4.38
CA GLU A 685 38.11 13.57 -4.62
C GLU A 685 37.23 12.71 -3.70
N SER A 686 36.08 13.26 -3.30
CA SER A 686 35.07 12.55 -2.53
C SER A 686 33.99 12.04 -3.49
N PRO A 687 33.81 10.71 -3.63
CA PRO A 687 32.81 10.17 -4.54
C PRO A 687 31.39 10.50 -4.06
N CYS A 688 30.43 10.54 -4.99
CA CYS A 688 29.02 10.62 -4.63
C CYS A 688 28.58 9.30 -3.99
N VAL A 689 28.08 9.33 -2.75
CA VAL A 689 27.61 8.13 -2.03
C VAL A 689 26.08 8.08 -2.07
N LEU A 690 25.56 6.98 -2.60
CA LEU A 690 24.15 6.73 -2.84
C LEU A 690 23.67 5.53 -2.03
N PHE A 691 22.66 5.69 -1.20
CA PHE A 691 22.06 4.59 -0.44
C PHE A 691 20.87 4.01 -1.20
N TYR A 692 20.86 2.69 -1.37
CA TYR A 692 19.77 1.99 -2.02
C TYR A 692 18.47 2.08 -1.21
N ILE A 693 17.42 2.57 -1.85
CA ILE A 693 16.06 2.64 -1.33
C ILE A 693 15.30 1.40 -1.85
N PRO A 694 14.85 0.49 -0.96
CA PRO A 694 14.06 -0.64 -1.38
C PRO A 694 12.72 -0.20 -1.98
N ASP A 695 12.22 -0.99 -2.91
CA ASP A 695 11.03 -0.65 -3.70
C ASP A 695 9.84 -1.60 -3.43
N GLY A 696 10.01 -2.54 -2.50
CA GLY A 696 9.01 -3.52 -2.08
C GLY A 696 8.97 -4.80 -2.93
N HIS A 697 9.89 -4.98 -3.88
CA HIS A 697 10.07 -6.26 -4.58
C HIS A 697 11.25 -7.05 -3.98
N THR A 698 11.08 -8.37 -3.89
CA THR A 698 12.09 -9.32 -3.38
C THR A 698 12.99 -9.92 -4.47
N LYS A 699 12.85 -9.48 -5.73
CA LYS A 699 13.71 -9.98 -6.83
C LYS A 699 15.08 -9.31 -6.79
N GLU A 700 16.11 -10.07 -7.16
CA GLU A 700 17.46 -9.54 -7.35
C GLU A 700 17.49 -8.43 -8.41
N MET A 701 18.48 -7.53 -8.28
CA MET A 701 18.58 -6.33 -9.12
C MET A 701 18.68 -6.70 -10.62
N PRO A 702 17.96 -6.01 -11.52
CA PRO A 702 17.87 -6.38 -12.94
C PRO A 702 19.16 -6.28 -13.76
N THR A 703 20.26 -5.77 -13.20
CA THR A 703 21.55 -5.58 -13.89
C THR A 703 22.43 -6.83 -13.96
N ALA A 704 22.06 -7.94 -13.33
CA ALA A 704 22.70 -9.23 -13.59
C ALA A 704 22.08 -9.93 -14.81
N GLY A 705 22.31 -9.40 -16.01
CA GLY A 705 22.13 -10.13 -17.28
C GLY A 705 20.72 -10.68 -17.58
N SER A 706 19.65 -9.92 -17.33
CA SER A 706 18.29 -10.46 -17.51
C SER A 706 17.74 -10.32 -18.93
N LYS A 707 17.92 -11.38 -19.75
CA LYS A 707 16.90 -11.79 -20.75
C LYS A 707 15.82 -12.56 -19.98
N ASP A 708 14.71 -11.91 -19.67
CA ASP A 708 13.62 -12.50 -18.89
C ASP A 708 12.89 -13.57 -19.72
N LYS A 709 13.10 -14.86 -19.40
CA LYS A 709 12.10 -15.95 -19.48
C LYS A 709 12.57 -17.28 -18.84
N SER A 710 11.88 -17.65 -17.76
CA SER A 710 11.54 -19.00 -17.28
C SER A 710 12.44 -19.75 -16.28
N LYS A 711 11.76 -20.24 -15.22
CA LYS A 711 12.09 -21.32 -14.26
C LYS A 711 13.30 -21.15 -13.33
N SER A 712 13.02 -20.64 -12.13
CA SER A 712 13.82 -20.86 -10.92
C SER A 712 13.70 -22.31 -10.44
N GLN A 713 14.71 -23.13 -10.70
CA GLN A 713 15.03 -24.31 -9.89
C GLN A 713 16.01 -23.89 -8.80
N ALA A 714 15.59 -24.02 -7.54
CA ALA A 714 16.46 -23.83 -6.40
C ALA A 714 17.45 -25.01 -6.30
N SER A 715 18.73 -24.70 -6.35
CA SER A 715 19.83 -25.62 -6.07
C SER A 715 19.95 -25.86 -4.56
N SER A 716 19.56 -27.05 -4.11
CA SER A 716 19.87 -27.56 -2.78
C SER A 716 21.30 -28.11 -2.75
N ASN A 717 22.12 -27.59 -1.84
CA ASN A 717 23.43 -28.15 -1.48
C ASN A 717 23.29 -29.58 -0.95
N THR A 718 23.97 -30.51 -1.61
CA THR A 718 24.17 -31.90 -1.18
C THR A 718 25.41 -32.01 -0.28
N VAL A 719 25.26 -32.68 0.87
CA VAL A 719 26.36 -33.32 1.60
C VAL A 719 26.20 -34.84 1.45
N SER A 720 27.33 -35.47 1.17
CA SER A 720 27.55 -36.82 0.68
C SER A 720 27.27 -37.93 1.70
N LYS A 721 26.72 -39.05 1.21
CA LYS A 721 27.07 -40.41 1.69
C LYS A 721 26.78 -41.45 0.60
N ALA A 722 27.77 -42.31 0.34
CA ALA A 722 27.76 -43.45 -0.59
C ALA A 722 28.10 -44.73 0.21
N PRO A 723 28.15 -45.95 -0.38
CA PRO A 723 27.30 -46.57 -1.42
C PRO A 723 26.83 -48.00 -1.04
N SER A 724 25.82 -48.56 -1.73
CA SER A 724 25.82 -50.01 -2.09
C SER A 724 24.73 -50.43 -3.11
N SER A 725 25.24 -51.10 -4.15
CA SER A 725 24.70 -52.23 -4.94
C SER A 725 23.31 -52.20 -5.59
N SER A 726 23.35 -52.27 -6.92
CA SER A 726 22.30 -52.65 -7.88
C SER A 726 21.97 -54.16 -7.86
N VAL A 727 20.68 -54.54 -7.92
CA VAL A 727 20.15 -55.70 -8.68
C VAL A 727 18.69 -55.42 -9.12
N SER A 728 18.35 -55.94 -10.30
CA SER A 728 17.21 -55.80 -11.22
C SER A 728 15.82 -56.37 -10.83
N ALA A 729 14.76 -55.69 -11.32
CA ALA A 729 13.39 -56.09 -11.83
C ALA A 729 12.55 -57.18 -11.09
N PRO A 730 11.19 -57.17 -11.08
CA PRO A 730 10.26 -56.72 -12.14
C PRO A 730 9.00 -55.93 -11.69
N SER A 731 8.30 -55.40 -12.69
CA SER A 731 6.98 -54.75 -12.65
C SER A 731 5.81 -55.68 -12.31
N PRO A 732 4.73 -55.14 -11.69
CA PRO A 732 3.38 -55.54 -12.03
C PRO A 732 2.56 -54.35 -12.57
N THR A 733 1.86 -54.66 -13.65
CA THR A 733 0.86 -53.89 -14.38
C THR A 733 -0.23 -53.34 -13.45
N SER A 734 -0.52 -52.04 -13.51
CA SER A 734 -1.81 -51.49 -13.09
C SER A 734 -2.20 -50.30 -13.98
N ALA A 735 -3.49 -50.26 -14.32
CA ALA A 735 -4.09 -49.51 -15.41
C ALA A 735 -3.84 -47.99 -15.38
N SER A 736 -3.57 -47.39 -16.55
CA SER A 736 -3.54 -45.94 -16.72
C SER A 736 -4.96 -45.37 -16.59
N ALA A 737 -5.30 -44.85 -15.41
CA ALA A 737 -6.54 -44.10 -15.22
C ALA A 737 -6.57 -42.86 -16.12
N SER A 738 -7.71 -42.58 -16.74
CA SER A 738 -7.87 -41.44 -17.65
C SER A 738 -7.89 -40.12 -16.84
N ALA A 739 -7.55 -38.99 -17.49
CA ALA A 739 -7.57 -37.67 -16.84
C ALA A 739 -8.95 -37.32 -16.23
N THR A 740 -10.03 -37.92 -16.77
CA THR A 740 -11.41 -37.78 -16.27
C THR A 740 -11.64 -38.55 -14.97
N ASP A 741 -11.01 -39.71 -14.81
CA ASP A 741 -11.10 -40.54 -13.60
C ASP A 741 -10.32 -39.90 -12.45
N LEU A 742 -9.16 -39.33 -12.76
CA LEU A 742 -8.35 -38.54 -11.82
C LEU A 742 -9.08 -37.25 -11.40
N PHE A 743 -9.75 -36.57 -12.33
CA PHE A 743 -10.60 -35.41 -12.01
C PHE A 743 -11.71 -35.79 -11.02
N SER A 744 -12.43 -36.88 -11.29
CA SER A 744 -13.51 -37.37 -10.43
C SER A 744 -13.02 -37.78 -9.04
N SER A 745 -11.83 -38.39 -8.97
CA SER A 745 -11.20 -38.79 -7.71
C SER A 745 -10.75 -37.59 -6.88
N VAL A 746 -10.25 -36.51 -7.50
CA VAL A 746 -9.90 -35.26 -6.80
C VAL A 746 -11.15 -34.58 -6.24
N VAL A 747 -12.27 -34.59 -6.97
CA VAL A 747 -13.55 -34.04 -6.51
C VAL A 747 -14.06 -34.84 -5.30
N ALA A 748 -14.15 -36.16 -5.43
CA ALA A 748 -14.65 -37.05 -4.37
C ALA A 748 -13.81 -36.96 -3.08
N GLN A 749 -12.48 -36.96 -3.20
CA GLN A 749 -11.59 -36.81 -2.04
C GLN A 749 -11.69 -35.41 -1.40
N GLY A 750 -11.96 -34.38 -2.22
CA GLY A 750 -12.22 -33.03 -1.73
C GLY A 750 -13.50 -32.94 -0.89
N GLU A 751 -14.55 -33.68 -1.25
CA GLU A 751 -15.78 -33.79 -0.47
C GLU A 751 -15.58 -34.63 0.80
N ALA A 752 -14.80 -35.72 0.74
CA ALA A 752 -14.46 -36.53 1.91
C ALA A 752 -13.76 -35.68 2.99
N VAL A 753 -12.82 -34.81 2.62
CA VAL A 753 -12.17 -33.87 3.54
C VAL A 753 -13.15 -32.85 4.13
N ARG A 754 -14.14 -32.38 3.35
CA ARG A 754 -15.18 -31.47 3.86
C ARG A 754 -16.11 -32.18 4.84
N ASN A 755 -16.49 -33.42 4.54
CA ASN A 755 -17.34 -34.22 5.40
C ASN A 755 -16.65 -34.58 6.72
N LEU A 756 -15.36 -34.94 6.69
CA LEU A 756 -14.56 -35.18 7.91
C LEU A 756 -14.42 -33.92 8.77
N LYS A 757 -14.27 -32.75 8.15
CA LYS A 757 -14.23 -31.47 8.87
C LYS A 757 -15.60 -31.06 9.43
N ALA A 758 -16.68 -31.33 8.70
CA ALA A 758 -18.05 -31.08 9.18
C ALA A 758 -18.45 -32.04 10.31
N ALA A 759 -17.97 -33.28 10.27
CA ALA A 759 -18.19 -34.30 11.29
C ALA A 759 -17.27 -34.17 12.53
N LYS A 760 -16.39 -33.16 12.59
CA LYS A 760 -15.40 -32.97 13.66
C LYS A 760 -14.54 -34.22 13.93
N ALA A 761 -14.13 -34.90 12.86
CA ALA A 761 -13.22 -36.05 12.94
C ALA A 761 -11.86 -35.66 13.54
N SER A 762 -11.09 -36.65 13.99
CA SER A 762 -9.78 -36.39 14.62
C SER A 762 -8.81 -35.71 13.65
N LYS A 763 -7.88 -34.92 14.19
CA LYS A 763 -6.89 -34.18 13.40
C LYS A 763 -6.07 -35.11 12.51
N GLU A 764 -5.76 -36.31 13.00
CA GLU A 764 -4.99 -37.33 12.29
C GLU A 764 -5.73 -37.90 11.07
N GLU A 765 -7.05 -38.08 11.15
CA GLU A 765 -7.88 -38.55 10.04
C GLU A 765 -8.04 -37.48 8.95
N VAL A 766 -8.22 -36.22 9.37
CA VAL A 766 -8.30 -35.08 8.45
C VAL A 766 -6.96 -34.89 7.73
N ASP A 767 -5.84 -35.00 8.43
CA ASP A 767 -4.50 -34.82 7.86
C ASP A 767 -4.16 -35.92 6.83
N LYS A 768 -4.52 -37.18 7.11
CA LYS A 768 -4.39 -38.28 6.14
C LYS A 768 -5.22 -38.04 4.87
N ALA A 769 -6.47 -37.62 5.03
CA ALA A 769 -7.36 -37.34 3.89
C ALA A 769 -6.88 -36.15 3.05
N VAL A 770 -6.29 -35.12 3.69
CA VAL A 770 -5.68 -33.97 3.02
C VAL A 770 -4.42 -34.36 2.25
N GLN A 771 -3.55 -35.20 2.81
CA GLN A 771 -2.36 -35.70 2.11
C GLN A 771 -2.74 -36.49 0.84
N GLN A 772 -3.78 -37.33 0.92
CA GLN A 772 -4.29 -38.08 -0.22
C GLN A 772 -4.87 -37.14 -1.30
N LEU A 773 -5.59 -36.08 -0.91
CA LEU A 773 -6.07 -35.05 -1.84
C LEU A 773 -4.93 -34.30 -2.55
N LEU A 774 -3.85 -33.99 -1.83
CA LEU A 774 -2.67 -33.34 -2.41
C LEU A 774 -1.96 -34.24 -3.43
N SER A 775 -1.85 -35.54 -3.14
CA SER A 775 -1.30 -36.54 -4.06
C SER A 775 -2.11 -36.64 -5.35
N LEU A 776 -3.44 -36.74 -5.25
CA LEU A 776 -4.32 -36.80 -6.42
C LEU A 776 -4.27 -35.53 -7.28
N LYS A 777 -4.15 -34.34 -6.66
CA LYS A 777 -3.96 -33.08 -7.38
C LYS A 777 -2.61 -33.00 -8.09
N ALA A 778 -1.55 -33.53 -7.49
CA ALA A 778 -0.24 -33.60 -8.12
C ALA A 778 -0.26 -34.52 -9.35
N GLN A 779 -0.92 -35.69 -9.24
CA GLN A 779 -1.10 -36.62 -10.36
C GLN A 779 -1.95 -36.01 -11.48
N PHE A 780 -3.04 -35.32 -11.14
CA PHE A 780 -3.87 -34.61 -12.12
C PHE A 780 -3.08 -33.50 -12.85
N LYS A 781 -2.26 -32.73 -12.12
CA LYS A 781 -1.38 -31.71 -12.71
C LYS A 781 -0.31 -32.32 -13.62
N GLN A 782 0.27 -33.45 -13.22
CA GLN A 782 1.28 -34.14 -13.99
C GLN A 782 0.72 -34.67 -15.32
N GLN A 783 -0.53 -35.14 -15.32
CA GLN A 783 -1.15 -35.74 -16.52
C GLN A 783 -1.83 -34.72 -17.44
N THR A 784 -2.37 -33.62 -16.90
CA THR A 784 -3.11 -32.61 -17.68
C THR A 784 -2.33 -31.32 -17.93
N GLY A 785 -1.24 -31.08 -17.22
CA GLY A 785 -0.50 -29.82 -17.24
C GLY A 785 -1.21 -28.65 -16.55
N VAL A 786 -2.40 -28.87 -15.97
CA VAL A 786 -3.25 -27.84 -15.36
C VAL A 786 -3.47 -28.12 -13.87
N ASP A 787 -3.34 -27.08 -13.04
CA ASP A 787 -3.69 -27.16 -11.62
C ASP A 787 -5.20 -27.26 -11.42
N TYR A 788 -5.66 -28.24 -10.63
CA TYR A 788 -7.07 -28.37 -10.26
C TYR A 788 -7.55 -27.17 -9.43
N LYS A 789 -8.62 -26.50 -9.89
CA LYS A 789 -9.35 -25.46 -9.16
C LYS A 789 -10.78 -25.95 -8.85
N PRO A 790 -11.30 -25.71 -7.63
CA PRO A 790 -12.69 -26.05 -7.31
C PRO A 790 -13.68 -25.37 -8.28
N GLY A 791 -14.56 -26.15 -8.90
CA GLY A 791 -15.55 -25.66 -9.88
C GLY A 791 -15.09 -25.66 -11.35
N MET A 792 -13.91 -26.21 -11.67
CA MET A 792 -13.51 -26.46 -13.06
C MET A 792 -14.41 -27.52 -13.72
N ALA A 793 -14.62 -27.41 -15.03
CA ALA A 793 -15.29 -28.45 -15.82
C ALA A 793 -14.33 -29.63 -16.08
N PRO A 794 -14.84 -30.88 -16.18
CA PRO A 794 -14.00 -32.04 -16.49
C PRO A 794 -13.32 -31.91 -17.87
N PRO A 795 -12.07 -32.37 -18.03
CA PRO A 795 -11.36 -32.27 -19.31
C PRO A 795 -12.00 -33.16 -20.38
N THR A 796 -12.37 -32.58 -21.53
CA THR A 796 -12.87 -33.31 -22.72
C THR A 796 -11.76 -34.10 -23.41
N SER A 797 -12.00 -35.38 -23.71
CA SER A 797 -11.12 -36.21 -24.54
C SER A 797 -11.13 -35.76 -26.01
N ALA A 798 -9.96 -35.74 -26.65
CA ALA A 798 -9.77 -35.31 -28.03
C ALA A 798 -10.36 -36.31 -29.05
N PRO A 799 -10.99 -35.88 -30.17
CA PRO A 799 -11.27 -36.73 -31.31
C PRO A 799 -10.08 -36.79 -32.28
N ALA A 800 -9.85 -37.98 -32.84
CA ALA A 800 -8.83 -38.29 -33.83
C ALA A 800 -9.10 -37.63 -35.20
N THR A 801 -8.02 -37.28 -35.90
CA THR A 801 -7.95 -36.84 -37.30
C THR A 801 -8.52 -37.85 -38.30
N PRO A 802 -9.14 -37.39 -39.40
CA PRO A 802 -9.08 -38.07 -40.68
C PRO A 802 -8.54 -37.20 -41.83
N ALA A 803 -7.86 -37.87 -42.77
CA ALA A 803 -7.22 -37.32 -43.95
C ALA A 803 -8.15 -37.21 -45.18
N ALA A 804 -7.85 -36.21 -46.02
CA ALA A 804 -8.09 -35.99 -47.46
C ALA A 804 -9.23 -36.68 -48.23
N SER A 805 -10.08 -35.87 -48.89
CA SER A 805 -10.45 -35.98 -50.32
C SER A 805 -11.26 -34.75 -50.80
N ALA A 806 -11.12 -34.38 -52.08
CA ALA A 806 -11.78 -33.28 -52.80
C ALA A 806 -12.30 -33.83 -54.16
N PRO A 807 -12.97 -33.08 -55.08
CA PRO A 807 -13.81 -31.86 -55.00
C PRO A 807 -15.16 -31.98 -55.81
N ALA A 808 -16.10 -31.02 -55.66
CA ALA A 808 -17.06 -30.60 -56.72
C ALA A 808 -17.85 -29.32 -56.33
N ALA A 809 -18.09 -28.42 -57.31
CA ALA A 809 -18.87 -27.16 -57.26
C ALA A 809 -20.15 -27.29 -58.15
N PRO A 810 -21.03 -26.27 -58.37
CA PRO A 810 -21.14 -24.89 -57.84
C PRO A 810 -22.57 -24.38 -57.44
N ALA A 811 -22.62 -23.14 -56.94
CA ALA A 811 -23.66 -22.08 -57.11
C ALA A 811 -24.83 -21.83 -56.10
N SER A 812 -24.84 -20.57 -55.62
CA SER A 812 -25.94 -19.63 -55.32
C SER A 812 -26.61 -19.52 -53.92
N GLU A 813 -26.43 -18.32 -53.35
CA GLU A 813 -27.31 -17.47 -52.51
C GLU A 813 -28.23 -18.08 -51.43
N ALA A 814 -27.88 -17.85 -50.15
CA ALA A 814 -28.74 -17.19 -49.14
C ALA A 814 -28.04 -17.18 -47.77
N THR A 815 -27.53 -16.03 -47.36
CA THR A 815 -27.03 -15.74 -46.01
C THR A 815 -28.20 -15.58 -45.04
N ALA A 816 -28.43 -16.58 -44.18
CA ALA A 816 -29.23 -16.41 -42.96
C ALA A 816 -28.62 -17.18 -41.79
N CYS A 817 -28.25 -16.43 -40.76
CA CYS A 817 -27.63 -16.87 -39.51
C CYS A 817 -28.47 -17.96 -38.79
N PRO A 818 -27.85 -18.97 -38.15
CA PRO A 818 -28.55 -19.97 -37.32
C PRO A 818 -29.47 -19.36 -36.26
N TYR A 819 -29.15 -18.15 -35.80
CA TYR A 819 -29.91 -17.40 -34.80
C TYR A 819 -31.33 -17.05 -35.27
N THR A 820 -31.51 -16.73 -36.55
CA THR A 820 -32.83 -16.37 -37.11
C THR A 820 -33.77 -17.57 -37.13
N ARG A 821 -33.24 -18.77 -37.39
CA ARG A 821 -34.02 -20.03 -37.34
C ARG A 821 -34.44 -20.37 -35.91
N VAL A 822 -33.55 -20.20 -34.93
CA VAL A 822 -33.87 -20.43 -33.51
C VAL A 822 -34.91 -19.43 -32.99
N SER A 823 -34.83 -18.17 -33.43
CA SER A 823 -35.80 -17.12 -33.05
C SER A 823 -37.19 -17.40 -33.62
N GLN A 824 -37.29 -17.77 -34.90
CA GLN A 824 -38.55 -18.16 -35.54
C GLN A 824 -39.16 -19.43 -34.94
N GLN A 825 -38.34 -20.43 -34.58
CA GLN A 825 -38.81 -21.63 -33.86
C GLN A 825 -39.34 -21.27 -32.46
N GLY A 826 -38.70 -20.32 -31.78
CA GLY A 826 -39.13 -19.80 -30.48
C GLY A 826 -40.47 -19.05 -30.54
N GLU A 827 -40.69 -18.27 -31.60
CA GLU A 827 -41.95 -17.58 -31.89
C GLU A 827 -43.09 -18.58 -32.13
N LEU A 828 -42.83 -19.63 -32.93
CA LEU A 828 -43.78 -20.70 -33.20
C LEU A 828 -44.18 -21.46 -31.92
N VAL A 829 -43.21 -21.76 -31.04
CA VAL A 829 -43.46 -22.41 -29.75
C VAL A 829 -44.25 -21.51 -28.79
N ARG A 830 -44.03 -20.19 -28.81
CA ARG A 830 -44.84 -19.24 -28.02
C ARG A 830 -46.27 -19.15 -28.53
N LYS A 831 -46.47 -19.12 -29.85
CA LYS A 831 -47.79 -19.10 -30.48
C LYS A 831 -48.58 -20.38 -30.20
N LEU A 832 -47.95 -21.55 -30.36
CA LEU A 832 -48.55 -22.85 -30.03
C LEU A 832 -48.84 -23.04 -28.53
N LYS A 833 -48.10 -22.37 -27.63
CA LYS A 833 -48.39 -22.34 -26.19
C LYS A 833 -49.54 -21.40 -25.82
N ALA A 834 -49.71 -20.29 -26.54
CA ALA A 834 -50.81 -19.34 -26.33
C ALA A 834 -52.16 -19.91 -26.79
N GLU A 835 -52.17 -20.77 -27.82
CA GLU A 835 -53.38 -21.32 -28.46
C GLU A 835 -53.90 -22.64 -27.83
N LYS A 836 -53.33 -23.11 -26.70
CA LYS A 836 -53.76 -24.32 -25.93
C LYS A 836 -54.05 -25.57 -26.80
N ALA A 837 -53.26 -25.86 -27.83
CA ALA A 837 -53.40 -27.08 -28.61
C ALA A 837 -52.90 -28.33 -27.84
N PRO A 838 -53.55 -29.50 -27.96
CA PRO A 838 -53.20 -30.71 -27.21
C PRO A 838 -51.88 -31.34 -27.67
N LYS A 839 -51.04 -31.75 -26.70
CA LYS A 839 -49.72 -32.35 -26.94
C LYS A 839 -49.84 -33.80 -27.40
N VAL A 840 -49.53 -34.07 -28.66
CA VAL A 840 -49.31 -35.43 -29.16
C VAL A 840 -47.88 -35.86 -28.87
N ARG A 841 -47.73 -37.04 -28.27
CA ARG A 841 -46.46 -37.72 -27.95
C ARG A 841 -46.12 -38.68 -29.10
N ASN A 842 -44.92 -38.58 -29.67
CA ASN A 842 -44.12 -39.70 -30.22
C ASN A 842 -42.75 -39.15 -30.68
N VAL A 843 -41.60 -39.63 -30.19
CA VAL A 843 -40.90 -40.93 -30.40
C VAL A 843 -39.99 -40.87 -31.65
N ASN A 844 -38.68 -41.05 -31.38
CA ASN A 844 -37.54 -41.41 -32.26
C ASN A 844 -37.15 -40.38 -33.35
N TYR A 845 -35.88 -40.07 -33.66
CA TYR A 845 -34.56 -40.68 -33.41
C TYR A 845 -33.56 -39.58 -33.01
#